data_AF-A0A661QWM2-F1
#
_entry.id   AF-A0A661QWM2-F1
#
_cell.length_a   1.000
_cell.length_b   1.000
_cell.length_c   1.000
_cell.angle_alpha   90.00
_cell.angle_beta   90.00
_cell.angle_gamma   90.00
#
_symmetry.space_group_name_H-M   'P 1'
#
loop_
_entity.id
_entity.type
_entity.pdbx_description
1 polymer ?
#
loop_
_entity_poly.entity_id
_entity_poly.type
_entity_poly.pdbx_seq_one_letter_code
_entity_poly.pdbx_strand_id
1 'polypeptide(L)'
;GATINSGLNPNLTDDQNRAAIINHVSNLSPQYSGTPLGEALQDVFEKGYWTGRAALDNLLCRKNYIISVTDGYASDDTEWDRISDPNGDPHLPFTDWDGDGWTSDPYQPPTAPNYYDDVGHWMYTHSWTDKTEVTDPGNSYVNVTTHHIAFGADQPLLRDAAGESGGEYVVAYNKEQLVAAFYALALQMTEAVSFTSPVVSVDSANKIQNGDDLYLGLFLPQDNQAWMGNIKKFKLGDGSAERPEIWMIYDGNDNEAINSSGDFLDNTAAFWADDNDPNDSDDYGSSDVREDGVGEVLKERVAADLTSTDYWERPIYTYEPSNTPNMKKVHKDYITATELNVADDLTRNKIINYLYGYTYDPDAVVSTPAAVRDWVLGSIVHSRPVVIDYYDPTNIKNLEKRYIAVGANDGMLHFFDDTDPDGDGPQKPTGKEIFAFVPQDLLPNLQLLPVQPFVDMVDGEITLYRSDKQPKYLIFGERIGGSAYWCLDISDTDPLQWSVKWVFSNSEIAQSWSAPIVSSIPVSIDGTTGKRTFKDVLIFTGGYDPEEDSYPEPFNDVDNSGSPFTDQGNLDFDEWKFNEPTQDVYDNNSYDYYNPEKNEYGRGIFAIDIEDASNIIFSATYGATTDVSTNIQTLSSMKFCFPASPSIVTGSYSYVYKEGGNLIEERKSNVLKVIYATDIYSNVYRIDYSFDINDDVDLDTSTFGPFSIVNNTWTVTNIFSGNPGSSSISGSFGAGDETDAKENGRKSFYPPVVSLGGACNYLDPGNYRFINTAFSGQNEIAALYFGTGDREHPTYTMIKNRFYAIYDDSSVTAIDTKGTDSTADDSSAIISTVPYKEDDLFNLTCNDLDTGSLLTDAQKFDLREDLREDPVYEPSAGTQALENGINENDAKGWYIVFQD
;
A
#
# COMPACT_ATOMS: atom_id res chain seq x y z
N GLY A 1 30.21 30.86 30.97
CA GLY A 1 29.04 30.19 30.36
C GLY A 1 27.77 31.00 30.63
N ALA A 2 26.82 30.97 29.70
CA ALA A 2 25.48 31.51 29.90
C ALA A 2 24.78 30.80 31.07
N THR A 3 23.94 31.51 31.83
CA THR A 3 23.22 30.96 32.96
C THR A 3 22.10 30.03 32.48
N ILE A 4 22.24 28.72 32.69
CA ILE A 4 21.17 27.74 32.42
C ILE A 4 20.04 27.98 33.44
N ASN A 5 18.89 28.47 32.96
CA ASN A 5 17.65 28.49 33.73
C ASN A 5 16.76 27.30 33.33
N SER A 6 15.81 26.94 34.19
CA SER A 6 14.95 25.74 34.13
C SER A 6 14.60 25.26 32.71
N GLY A 7 14.72 23.96 32.48
CA GLY A 7 14.44 23.30 31.19
C GLY A 7 13.05 23.58 30.63
N LEU A 8 12.98 23.65 29.31
CA LEU A 8 11.73 23.77 28.54
C LEU A 8 10.94 22.46 28.69
N ASN A 9 9.63 22.57 29.00
CA ASN A 9 8.74 21.42 29.06
C ASN A 9 8.02 21.29 27.70
N PRO A 10 8.30 20.26 26.90
CA PRO A 10 7.78 20.13 25.53
C PRO A 10 6.28 19.77 25.45
N ASN A 11 5.59 19.57 26.58
CA ASN A 11 4.19 19.10 26.60
C ASN A 11 3.12 20.21 26.55
N LEU A 12 3.41 21.37 25.94
CA LEU A 12 2.46 22.48 25.75
C LEU A 12 2.58 23.06 24.32
N THR A 13 1.48 23.61 23.80
CA THR A 13 1.27 24.02 22.40
C THR A 13 2.40 24.85 21.77
N ASP A 14 2.70 24.61 20.47
CA ASP A 14 3.89 25.12 19.73
C ASP A 14 4.10 26.64 19.85
N ASP A 15 3.02 27.42 19.89
CA ASP A 15 3.09 28.89 19.96
C ASP A 15 3.72 29.44 21.25
N GLN A 16 3.45 28.80 22.40
CA GLN A 16 4.03 29.23 23.67
C GLN A 16 5.51 28.87 23.77
N ASN A 17 5.90 27.71 23.23
CA ASN A 17 7.29 27.27 23.18
C ASN A 17 8.11 28.13 22.22
N ARG A 18 7.59 28.43 21.03
CA ARG A 18 8.22 29.34 20.07
C ARG A 18 8.43 30.73 20.67
N ALA A 19 7.41 31.28 21.32
CA ALA A 19 7.53 32.57 22.01
C ALA A 19 8.53 32.53 23.18
N ALA A 20 8.59 31.42 23.92
CA ALA A 20 9.56 31.22 25.00
C ALA A 20 11.00 31.15 24.48
N ILE A 21 11.24 30.42 23.39
CA ILE A 21 12.55 30.32 22.72
C ILE A 21 12.99 31.69 22.20
N ILE A 22 12.10 32.41 21.48
CA ILE A 22 12.39 33.76 20.98
C ILE A 22 12.74 34.69 22.14
N ASN A 23 11.96 34.67 23.23
CA ASN A 23 12.24 35.47 24.41
C ASN A 23 13.56 35.07 25.07
N HIS A 24 13.90 33.79 25.11
CA HIS A 24 15.16 33.32 25.69
C HIS A 24 16.36 33.80 24.87
N VAL A 25 16.35 33.53 23.57
CA VAL A 25 17.41 33.96 22.63
C VAL A 25 17.56 35.48 22.62
N SER A 26 16.45 36.23 22.63
CA SER A 26 16.48 37.71 22.65
C SER A 26 17.06 38.29 23.93
N ASN A 27 17.11 37.52 25.02
CA ASN A 27 17.68 37.92 26.31
C ASN A 27 19.09 37.37 26.54
N LEU A 28 19.64 36.59 25.60
CA LEU A 28 21.04 36.18 25.64
C LEU A 28 21.92 37.42 25.38
N SER A 29 22.94 37.59 26.22
CA SER A 29 23.96 38.61 26.03
C SER A 29 25.34 37.97 26.20
N PRO A 30 26.31 38.30 25.32
CA PRO A 30 27.66 37.79 25.46
C PRO A 30 28.25 38.31 26.77
N GLN A 31 28.51 37.40 27.72
CA GLN A 31 29.07 37.75 29.03
C GLN A 31 30.61 37.79 29.05
N TYR A 32 31.26 37.22 28.03
CA TYR A 32 32.71 37.00 27.96
C TYR A 32 33.25 37.27 26.55
N SER A 33 34.57 37.43 26.43
CA SER A 33 35.27 37.71 25.17
C SER A 33 35.73 36.48 24.39
N GLY A 34 35.45 35.27 24.90
CA GLY A 34 35.81 33.99 24.28
C GLY A 34 34.60 33.09 24.03
N THR A 35 34.83 32.00 23.30
CA THR A 35 33.79 31.09 22.78
C THR A 35 34.06 29.66 23.26
N PRO A 36 33.71 29.32 24.53
CA PRO A 36 34.06 28.04 25.14
C PRO A 36 33.10 26.92 24.67
N LEU A 37 33.27 26.48 23.42
CA LEU A 37 32.39 25.50 22.77
C LEU A 37 32.59 24.09 23.34
N GLY A 38 33.82 23.73 23.69
CA GLY A 38 34.14 22.43 24.30
C GLY A 38 33.51 22.26 25.67
N GLU A 39 33.57 23.30 26.51
CA GLU A 39 32.89 23.28 27.81
C GLU A 39 31.37 23.26 27.67
N ALA A 40 30.82 23.96 26.67
CA ALA A 40 29.39 24.01 26.41
C ALA A 40 28.85 22.65 25.95
N LEU A 41 29.55 21.96 25.06
CA LEU A 41 29.15 20.66 24.53
C LEU A 41 29.17 19.58 25.63
N GLN A 42 30.21 19.57 26.46
CA GLN A 42 30.26 18.71 27.66
C GLN A 42 29.10 19.00 28.64
N ASP A 43 28.77 20.27 28.87
CA ASP A 43 27.66 20.67 29.74
C ASP A 43 26.30 20.22 29.17
N VAL A 44 26.11 20.27 27.84
CA VAL A 44 24.88 19.79 27.18
C VAL A 44 24.73 18.29 27.40
N PHE A 45 25.79 17.50 27.21
CA PHE A 45 25.74 16.07 27.49
C PHE A 45 25.48 15.78 28.97
N GLU A 46 26.30 16.32 29.87
CA GLU A 46 26.27 15.98 31.29
C GLU A 46 25.00 16.46 32.00
N LYS A 47 24.58 17.71 31.75
CA LYS A 47 23.43 18.33 32.42
C LYS A 47 22.13 18.14 31.64
N GLY A 48 22.19 18.14 30.31
CA GLY A 48 21.03 17.97 29.45
C GLY A 48 20.61 16.51 29.37
N TYR A 49 21.46 15.66 28.78
CA TYR A 49 21.12 14.27 28.55
C TYR A 49 21.32 13.39 29.80
N TRP A 50 22.54 13.29 30.32
CA TRP A 50 22.87 12.37 31.40
C TRP A 50 22.06 12.64 32.67
N THR A 51 22.10 13.87 33.19
CA THR A 51 21.35 14.22 34.41
C THR A 51 19.83 14.18 34.18
N GLY A 52 19.37 14.48 32.95
CA GLY A 52 17.98 14.48 32.54
C GLY A 52 17.41 13.11 32.13
N ARG A 53 18.23 12.06 32.07
CA ARG A 53 17.90 10.77 31.44
C ARG A 53 16.58 10.14 31.88
N ALA A 54 16.22 10.22 33.16
CA ALA A 54 14.96 9.66 33.66
C ALA A 54 13.70 10.33 33.09
N ALA A 55 13.80 11.57 32.61
CA ALA A 55 12.73 12.25 31.88
C ALA A 55 12.73 11.92 30.37
N LEU A 56 13.87 11.42 29.86
CA LEU A 56 14.09 11.03 28.47
C LEU A 56 13.89 9.52 28.22
N ASP A 57 13.79 8.70 29.27
CA ASP A 57 13.59 7.24 29.20
C ASP A 57 12.32 6.81 28.40
N ASN A 58 11.32 7.68 28.26
CA ASN A 58 10.13 7.41 27.43
C ASN A 58 10.36 7.69 25.93
N LEU A 59 11.56 8.10 25.53
CA LEU A 59 11.90 8.58 24.19
C LEU A 59 13.04 7.75 23.54
N LEU A 60 13.30 6.54 24.03
CA LEU A 60 14.42 5.66 23.62
C LEU A 60 14.46 5.24 22.14
N CYS A 61 13.40 5.52 21.35
CA CYS A 61 13.32 5.19 19.92
C CYS A 61 13.47 6.43 19.01
N ARG A 62 14.18 7.47 19.46
CA ARG A 62 14.42 8.69 18.66
C ARG A 62 15.91 9.01 18.63
N LYS A 63 16.43 9.36 17.44
CA LYS A 63 17.80 9.88 17.30
C LYS A 63 17.91 11.24 18.01
N ASN A 64 19.06 11.49 18.64
CA ASN A 64 19.31 12.69 19.42
C ASN A 64 20.33 13.56 18.71
N TYR A 65 20.01 14.84 18.55
CA TYR A 65 20.82 15.78 17.77
C TYR A 65 21.14 17.04 18.55
N ILE A 66 22.34 17.56 18.34
CA ILE A 66 22.77 18.90 18.79
C ILE A 66 23.05 19.74 17.56
N ILE A 67 22.62 21.00 17.58
CA ILE A 67 23.03 22.00 16.59
C ILE A 67 23.88 23.04 17.30
N SER A 68 25.19 23.01 17.03
CA SER A 68 26.14 23.99 17.53
C SER A 68 26.22 25.16 16.55
N VAL A 69 25.99 26.38 17.02
CA VAL A 69 26.07 27.60 16.21
C VAL A 69 27.03 28.59 16.84
N THR A 70 28.03 29.04 16.09
CA THR A 70 29.04 29.98 16.57
C THR A 70 29.38 31.04 15.53
N ASP A 71 29.70 32.26 15.99
CA ASP A 71 30.24 33.34 15.16
C ASP A 71 31.76 33.54 15.31
N GLY A 72 32.43 32.67 16.08
CA GLY A 72 33.87 32.74 16.36
C GLY A 72 34.49 31.37 16.65
N TYR A 73 35.82 31.32 16.67
CA TYR A 73 36.57 30.08 16.90
C TYR A 73 36.42 29.59 18.35
N ALA A 74 36.43 28.26 18.53
CA ALA A 74 36.48 27.64 19.85
C ALA A 74 37.68 28.18 20.66
N SER A 75 37.41 28.83 21.78
CA SER A 75 38.39 29.60 22.54
C SER A 75 38.00 29.75 24.00
N ASP A 76 39.01 29.96 24.86
CA ASP A 76 38.83 30.04 26.32
C ASP A 76 38.20 28.77 26.96
N ASP A 77 38.32 27.62 26.30
CA ASP A 77 38.05 26.30 26.91
C ASP A 77 39.20 25.90 27.85
N THR A 78 38.89 25.70 29.13
CA THR A 78 39.88 25.45 30.19
C THR A 78 39.60 24.19 31.02
N GLU A 79 38.39 23.64 30.89
CA GLU A 79 37.91 22.47 31.65
C GLU A 79 37.45 21.37 30.69
N TRP A 80 38.24 20.29 30.62
CA TRP A 80 38.01 19.12 29.75
C TRP A 80 37.55 17.88 30.53
N ASP A 81 37.14 18.07 31.78
CA ASP A 81 36.73 17.05 32.75
C ASP A 81 35.28 17.26 33.25
N ARG A 82 34.42 17.91 32.45
CA ARG A 82 33.05 18.24 32.84
C ARG A 82 32.08 17.08 32.69
N ILE A 83 32.37 16.12 31.82
CA ILE A 83 31.63 14.85 31.75
C ILE A 83 32.08 13.98 32.91
N SER A 84 31.14 13.52 33.73
CA SER A 84 31.49 12.60 34.82
C SER A 84 31.92 11.24 34.26
N ASP A 85 32.94 10.64 34.84
CA ASP A 85 33.44 9.31 34.45
C ASP A 85 33.04 8.24 35.49
N PRO A 86 31.80 7.70 35.42
CA PRO A 86 31.37 6.62 36.29
C PRO A 86 31.96 5.25 35.89
N ASN A 87 32.48 5.11 34.67
CA ASN A 87 32.86 3.83 34.07
C ASN A 87 34.37 3.61 33.91
N GLY A 88 35.19 4.63 34.18
CA GLY A 88 36.65 4.56 34.07
C GLY A 88 37.15 4.69 32.63
N ASP A 89 36.48 5.50 31.81
CA ASP A 89 36.82 5.70 30.40
C ASP A 89 38.22 6.34 30.25
N PRO A 90 39.16 5.69 29.53
CA PRO A 90 40.52 6.21 29.37
C PRO A 90 40.61 7.49 28.52
N HIS A 91 39.56 7.87 27.81
CA HIS A 91 39.50 9.06 26.96
C HIS A 91 39.04 10.33 27.70
N LEU A 92 38.69 10.21 28.99
CA LEU A 92 38.39 11.32 29.88
C LEU A 92 39.53 11.54 30.90
N PRO A 93 39.96 12.80 31.19
CA PRO A 93 39.52 14.05 30.56
C PRO A 93 40.05 14.19 29.12
N PHE A 94 39.34 14.97 28.31
CA PHE A 94 39.63 15.07 26.87
C PHE A 94 41.06 15.52 26.56
N THR A 95 41.63 14.81 25.61
CA THR A 95 42.88 15.07 24.88
C THR A 95 42.65 14.63 23.44
N ASP A 96 43.54 15.02 22.52
CA ASP A 96 43.62 14.54 21.12
C ASP A 96 43.57 13.00 21.05
N TRP A 97 42.35 12.46 20.94
CA TRP A 97 42.01 11.05 21.11
C TRP A 97 42.17 10.31 19.79
N ASP A 98 41.65 10.88 18.70
CA ASP A 98 41.84 10.38 17.34
C ASP A 98 43.30 10.53 16.84
N GLY A 99 44.08 11.45 17.44
CA GLY A 99 45.48 11.67 17.12
C GLY A 99 45.71 12.39 15.79
N ASP A 100 44.69 13.08 15.28
CA ASP A 100 44.74 13.78 14.00
C ASP A 100 45.39 15.18 14.09
N GLY A 101 45.54 15.68 15.31
CA GLY A 101 46.22 16.93 15.64
C GLY A 101 45.38 18.19 15.50
N TRP A 102 44.05 18.12 15.42
CA TRP A 102 43.12 19.27 15.36
C TRP A 102 42.94 20.03 16.68
N THR A 103 44.05 20.28 17.37
CA THR A 103 44.05 20.97 18.68
C THR A 103 43.78 22.48 18.63
N SER A 104 43.47 23.06 17.46
CA SER A 104 43.04 24.45 17.27
C SER A 104 42.68 24.70 15.80
N ASP A 105 41.84 25.70 15.53
CA ASP A 105 41.58 26.10 14.14
C ASP A 105 42.87 26.67 13.48
N PRO A 106 43.26 26.23 12.26
CA PRO A 106 44.47 26.68 11.58
C PRO A 106 44.55 28.19 11.34
N TYR A 107 43.41 28.88 11.33
CA TYR A 107 43.32 30.33 11.12
C TYR A 107 43.24 31.12 12.44
N GLN A 108 43.21 30.44 13.58
CA GLN A 108 43.24 31.04 14.92
C GLN A 108 44.69 31.32 15.35
N PRO A 109 44.98 32.49 15.95
CA PRO A 109 46.29 32.77 16.54
C PRO A 109 46.60 31.77 17.67
N PRO A 110 47.88 31.46 17.97
CA PRO A 110 48.23 30.37 18.88
C PRO A 110 47.59 30.54 20.26
N THR A 111 46.65 29.64 20.58
CA THR A 111 45.95 29.52 21.85
C THR A 111 46.34 28.23 22.58
N ALA A 112 45.77 28.01 23.76
CA ALA A 112 45.81 26.70 24.41
C ALA A 112 45.16 25.63 23.49
N PRO A 113 45.58 24.35 23.60
CA PRO A 113 44.93 23.25 22.89
C PRO A 113 43.42 23.20 23.15
N ASN A 114 42.66 22.94 22.10
CA ASN A 114 41.22 22.73 22.08
C ASN A 114 40.94 21.28 21.66
N TYR A 115 39.92 20.64 22.24
CA TYR A 115 39.53 19.24 21.99
C TYR A 115 38.03 19.17 21.72
N TYR A 116 37.51 20.08 20.90
CA TYR A 116 36.08 20.26 20.67
C TYR A 116 35.48 19.16 19.78
N ASP A 117 36.22 18.79 18.74
CA ASP A 117 36.09 17.59 17.93
C ASP A 117 36.05 16.32 18.78
N ASP A 118 37.03 16.11 19.66
CA ASP A 118 37.10 14.92 20.53
C ASP A 118 35.86 14.79 21.44
N VAL A 119 35.34 15.93 21.94
CA VAL A 119 34.09 15.95 22.72
C VAL A 119 32.90 15.53 21.85
N GLY A 120 32.84 16.00 20.59
CA GLY A 120 31.82 15.60 19.62
C GLY A 120 31.89 14.11 19.30
N HIS A 121 33.08 13.60 19.02
CA HIS A 121 33.35 12.18 18.75
C HIS A 121 32.91 11.29 19.93
N TRP A 122 33.27 11.68 21.15
CA TRP A 122 32.89 10.92 22.34
C TRP A 122 31.38 10.86 22.55
N MET A 123 30.67 11.96 22.32
CA MET A 123 29.21 11.99 22.43
C MET A 123 28.51 11.16 21.35
N TYR A 124 29.13 11.03 20.19
CA TYR A 124 28.65 10.18 19.11
C TYR A 124 28.91 8.69 19.41
N THR A 125 30.03 8.35 20.02
CA THR A 125 30.42 6.96 20.31
C THR A 125 29.98 6.45 21.68
N HIS A 126 29.44 7.29 22.57
CA HIS A 126 29.05 6.89 23.93
C HIS A 126 27.57 7.10 24.21
N SER A 127 27.00 6.18 25.00
CA SER A 127 25.58 6.24 25.36
C SER A 127 25.29 7.37 26.36
N TRP A 128 24.29 8.18 26.10
CA TRP A 128 23.80 9.17 27.06
C TRP A 128 23.07 8.56 28.25
N THR A 129 22.72 7.27 28.19
CA THR A 129 21.96 6.57 29.25
C THR A 129 22.85 5.97 30.34
N ASP A 130 24.01 5.41 29.96
CA ASP A 130 24.94 4.72 30.85
C ASP A 130 26.43 5.05 30.63
N LYS A 131 26.77 5.86 29.59
CA LYS A 131 28.14 6.23 29.19
C LYS A 131 29.02 5.05 28.79
N THR A 132 28.42 3.98 28.30
CA THR A 132 29.17 2.89 27.66
C THR A 132 29.38 3.20 26.19
N GLU A 133 30.46 2.66 25.63
CA GLU A 133 30.78 2.77 24.21
C GLU A 133 29.71 2.04 23.37
N VAL A 134 29.27 2.68 22.30
CA VAL A 134 28.24 2.21 21.37
C VAL A 134 28.94 1.61 20.16
N THR A 135 28.64 0.34 19.87
CA THR A 135 29.31 -0.41 18.79
C THR A 135 28.92 0.04 17.38
N ASP A 136 27.73 0.62 17.23
CA ASP A 136 27.22 1.18 15.98
C ASP A 136 26.53 2.52 16.28
N PRO A 137 27.28 3.63 16.27
CA PRO A 137 26.74 4.95 16.58
C PRO A 137 25.83 5.50 15.47
N GLY A 138 25.96 5.05 14.21
CA GLY A 138 25.11 5.52 13.10
C GLY A 138 23.64 5.15 13.27
N ASN A 139 23.37 3.95 13.80
CA ASN A 139 22.03 3.41 14.01
C ASN A 139 21.57 3.43 15.47
N SER A 140 22.39 3.99 16.37
CA SER A 140 22.05 4.10 17.78
C SER A 140 21.02 5.20 18.05
N TYR A 141 20.09 4.92 18.96
CA TYR A 141 19.17 5.91 19.53
C TYR A 141 19.67 6.45 20.88
N VAL A 142 20.78 5.90 21.38
CA VAL A 142 21.30 6.19 22.71
C VAL A 142 22.58 7.02 22.69
N ASN A 143 23.11 7.38 21.52
CA ASN A 143 24.18 8.36 21.37
C ASN A 143 23.63 9.73 20.93
N VAL A 144 24.52 10.71 20.72
CA VAL A 144 24.15 12.08 20.33
C VAL A 144 24.98 12.57 19.15
N THR A 145 24.32 12.83 18.02
CA THR A 145 24.92 13.42 16.80
C THR A 145 25.02 14.93 16.92
N THR A 146 26.11 15.54 16.44
CA THR A 146 26.30 17.01 16.52
C THR A 146 26.50 17.65 15.15
N HIS A 147 25.58 18.52 14.73
CA HIS A 147 25.74 19.36 13.54
C HIS A 147 26.34 20.72 13.91
N HIS A 148 27.12 21.30 13.02
CA HIS A 148 27.89 22.52 13.27
C HIS A 148 27.58 23.61 12.23
N ILE A 149 27.18 24.78 12.69
CA ILE A 149 26.96 25.97 11.87
C ILE A 149 27.99 27.05 12.24
N ALA A 150 28.85 27.39 11.28
CA ALA A 150 29.76 28.52 11.41
C ALA A 150 29.14 29.78 10.79
N PHE A 151 28.93 30.81 11.60
CA PHE A 151 28.35 32.08 11.19
C PHE A 151 29.44 33.14 10.93
N GLY A 152 29.56 33.57 9.68
CA GLY A 152 30.43 34.68 9.27
C GLY A 152 31.86 34.31 8.84
N ALA A 153 32.32 33.08 9.10
CA ALA A 153 33.62 32.58 8.64
C ALA A 153 33.61 31.05 8.47
N ASP A 154 34.45 30.54 7.55
CA ASP A 154 34.76 29.12 7.43
C ASP A 154 35.78 28.73 8.51
N GLN A 155 35.52 27.64 9.23
CA GLN A 155 36.25 27.18 10.40
C GLN A 155 36.57 25.68 10.23
N PRO A 156 37.78 25.33 9.76
CA PRO A 156 38.17 23.95 9.54
C PRO A 156 38.01 23.03 10.75
N LEU A 157 38.24 23.52 11.97
CA LEU A 157 38.06 22.72 13.19
C LEU A 157 36.61 22.24 13.38
N LEU A 158 35.63 23.09 13.05
CA LEU A 158 34.22 22.71 13.15
C LEU A 158 33.78 21.75 12.05
N ARG A 159 34.46 21.77 10.91
CA ARG A 159 34.20 20.83 9.82
C ARG A 159 34.67 19.44 10.19
N ASP A 160 35.83 19.38 10.81
CA ASP A 160 36.41 18.17 11.31
C ASP A 160 35.57 17.56 12.44
N ALA A 161 35.22 18.38 13.44
CA ALA A 161 34.29 18.00 14.51
C ALA A 161 32.93 17.47 13.99
N ALA A 162 32.43 17.97 12.86
CA ALA A 162 31.20 17.46 12.26
C ALA A 162 31.37 16.03 11.72
N GLY A 163 32.48 15.75 11.03
CA GLY A 163 32.79 14.42 10.53
C GLY A 163 32.91 13.40 11.67
N GLU A 164 33.61 13.77 12.73
CA GLU A 164 33.85 12.88 13.87
C GLU A 164 32.61 12.66 14.76
N SER A 165 31.64 13.56 14.72
CA SER A 165 30.41 13.46 15.53
C SER A 165 29.18 12.95 14.75
N GLY A 166 29.40 12.43 13.54
CA GLY A 166 28.36 11.90 12.64
C GLY A 166 27.38 12.96 12.13
N GLY A 167 27.77 14.23 12.15
CA GLY A 167 26.93 15.36 11.79
C GLY A 167 27.43 16.13 10.57
N GLU A 168 26.83 17.30 10.33
CA GLU A 168 27.09 18.11 9.13
C GLU A 168 27.66 19.48 9.47
N TYR A 169 28.50 19.99 8.57
CA TYR A 169 29.10 21.31 8.68
C TYR A 169 28.52 22.30 7.67
N VAL A 170 27.90 23.38 8.16
CA VAL A 170 27.29 24.42 7.32
C VAL A 170 27.87 25.79 7.61
N VAL A 171 28.25 26.54 6.57
CA VAL A 171 28.72 27.92 6.70
C VAL A 171 27.63 28.91 6.29
N ALA A 172 27.35 29.89 7.14
CA ALA A 172 26.38 30.94 6.88
C ALA A 172 27.01 32.33 7.02
N TYR A 173 27.00 33.16 5.98
CA TYR A 173 27.60 34.51 6.01
C TYR A 173 26.60 35.64 6.26
N ASN A 174 25.30 35.33 6.27
CA ASN A 174 24.23 36.29 6.49
C ASN A 174 23.00 35.60 7.10
N LYS A 175 22.03 36.41 7.51
CA LYS A 175 20.81 35.92 8.16
C LYS A 175 20.05 34.93 7.28
N GLU A 176 19.92 35.21 5.98
CA GLU A 176 19.19 34.36 5.04
C GLU A 176 19.84 32.98 4.92
N GLN A 177 21.16 32.93 4.83
CA GLN A 177 21.94 31.68 4.82
C GLN A 177 21.87 30.93 6.15
N LEU A 178 21.82 31.65 7.28
CA LEU A 178 21.67 31.01 8.59
C LEU A 178 20.30 30.34 8.74
N VAL A 179 19.24 31.01 8.27
CA VAL A 179 17.89 30.41 8.23
C VAL A 179 17.86 29.18 7.32
N ALA A 180 18.50 29.26 6.14
CA ALA A 180 18.60 28.13 5.22
C ALA A 180 19.40 26.96 5.82
N ALA A 181 20.46 27.24 6.58
CA ALA A 181 21.26 26.22 7.26
C ALA A 181 20.44 25.45 8.31
N PHE A 182 19.68 26.14 9.15
CA PHE A 182 18.78 25.49 10.10
C PHE A 182 17.70 24.65 9.41
N TYR A 183 17.17 25.13 8.29
CA TYR A 183 16.16 24.39 7.52
C TYR A 183 16.76 23.12 6.89
N ALA A 184 17.93 23.21 6.27
CA ALA A 184 18.61 22.07 5.65
C ALA A 184 18.95 20.97 6.68
N LEU A 185 19.50 21.33 7.84
CA LEU A 185 19.79 20.37 8.91
C LEU A 185 18.50 19.74 9.46
N ALA A 186 17.42 20.51 9.61
CA ALA A 186 16.13 19.97 10.05
C ALA A 186 15.54 18.96 9.05
N LEU A 187 15.73 19.17 7.74
CA LEU A 187 15.28 18.23 6.71
C LEU A 187 16.08 16.92 6.74
N GLN A 188 17.41 16.99 6.88
CA GLN A 188 18.24 15.80 7.00
C GLN A 188 17.85 14.93 8.20
N MET A 189 17.46 15.57 9.30
CA MET A 189 16.98 14.87 10.50
C MET A 189 15.62 14.14 10.30
N THR A 190 14.98 14.25 9.13
CA THR A 190 13.65 13.67 8.84
C THR A 190 13.62 12.54 7.82
N GLU A 191 14.77 12.08 7.29
CA GLU A 191 14.79 11.00 6.29
C GLU A 191 14.19 9.68 6.85
N ALA A 192 13.20 9.13 6.14
CA ALA A 192 12.55 7.87 6.46
C ALA A 192 12.52 6.96 5.23
N VAL A 193 13.15 5.79 5.34
CA VAL A 193 13.04 4.72 4.33
C VAL A 193 11.71 3.99 4.53
N SER A 194 11.02 3.66 3.44
CA SER A 194 9.75 2.93 3.48
C SER A 194 9.75 1.74 2.53
N PHE A 195 9.14 0.65 2.97
CA PHE A 195 9.10 -0.63 2.26
C PHE A 195 7.75 -0.85 1.58
N THR A 196 7.74 -1.46 0.39
CA THR A 196 6.51 -2.02 -0.17
C THR A 196 6.32 -3.47 0.29
N SER A 197 5.14 -4.05 0.04
CA SER A 197 4.87 -5.42 0.48
C SER A 197 5.86 -6.41 -0.17
N PRO A 198 6.53 -7.29 0.61
CA PRO A 198 7.45 -8.31 0.09
C PRO A 198 6.79 -9.26 -0.91
N VAL A 199 7.55 -9.73 -1.90
CA VAL A 199 7.11 -10.81 -2.80
C VAL A 199 8.06 -12.00 -2.74
N VAL A 200 7.49 -13.15 -2.40
CA VAL A 200 8.20 -14.43 -2.37
C VAL A 200 7.94 -15.16 -3.67
N SER A 201 8.99 -15.72 -4.28
CA SER A 201 8.85 -16.62 -5.42
C SER A 201 8.06 -17.87 -5.02
N VAL A 202 7.21 -18.39 -5.91
CA VAL A 202 6.52 -19.66 -5.68
C VAL A 202 7.16 -20.70 -6.59
N ASP A 203 7.61 -21.83 -6.05
CA ASP A 203 8.08 -22.94 -6.88
C ASP A 203 6.90 -23.43 -7.73
N SER A 204 6.92 -23.10 -9.02
CA SER A 204 5.81 -23.43 -9.90
C SER A 204 5.82 -24.90 -10.34
N ALA A 205 6.96 -25.60 -10.23
CA ALA A 205 7.06 -27.03 -10.45
C ALA A 205 6.45 -27.81 -9.27
N ASN A 206 6.52 -27.23 -8.06
CA ASN A 206 5.96 -27.79 -6.85
C ASN A 206 5.22 -26.72 -6.03
N LYS A 207 3.98 -26.39 -6.41
CA LYS A 207 3.12 -25.35 -5.78
C LYS A 207 2.78 -25.54 -4.29
N ILE A 208 3.42 -26.51 -3.62
CA ILE A 208 3.31 -26.79 -2.17
C ILE A 208 4.52 -26.20 -1.42
N GLN A 209 5.58 -25.82 -2.12
CA GLN A 209 6.77 -25.18 -1.55
C GLN A 209 6.87 -23.74 -2.06
N ASN A 210 7.18 -22.81 -1.15
CA ASN A 210 7.62 -21.48 -1.56
C ASN A 210 9.02 -21.62 -2.17
N GLY A 211 9.34 -20.80 -3.17
CA GLY A 211 10.72 -20.63 -3.58
C GLY A 211 11.46 -19.83 -2.51
N ASP A 212 12.77 -20.00 -2.45
CA ASP A 212 13.59 -19.39 -1.40
C ASP A 212 13.83 -17.89 -1.67
N ASP A 213 13.60 -17.38 -2.88
CA ASP A 213 13.87 -15.98 -3.21
C ASP A 213 12.74 -15.04 -2.75
N LEU A 214 13.14 -13.94 -2.09
CA LEU A 214 12.31 -12.83 -1.65
C LEU A 214 12.76 -11.54 -2.34
N TYR A 215 11.81 -10.75 -2.86
CA TYR A 215 12.06 -9.47 -3.52
C TYR A 215 11.32 -8.34 -2.80
N LEU A 216 12.02 -7.24 -2.54
CA LEU A 216 11.48 -6.06 -1.87
C LEU A 216 11.59 -4.85 -2.77
N GLY A 217 10.46 -4.19 -3.06
CA GLY A 217 10.46 -2.85 -3.63
C GLY A 217 10.70 -1.80 -2.55
N LEU A 218 11.56 -0.84 -2.84
CA LEU A 218 11.97 0.21 -1.93
C LEU A 218 11.71 1.59 -2.54
N PHE A 219 11.48 2.58 -1.69
CA PHE A 219 11.49 3.97 -2.10
C PHE A 219 12.06 4.90 -1.02
N LEU A 220 12.62 6.02 -1.50
CA LEU A 220 13.12 7.10 -0.67
C LEU A 220 12.48 8.44 -1.11
N PRO A 221 11.61 9.04 -0.28
CA PRO A 221 11.06 10.37 -0.51
C PRO A 221 12.14 11.46 -0.56
N GLN A 222 11.96 12.43 -1.46
CA GLN A 222 12.85 13.59 -1.58
C GLN A 222 12.06 14.88 -1.83
N ASP A 223 12.44 15.97 -1.17
CA ASP A 223 11.67 17.22 -1.18
C ASP A 223 11.90 18.13 -2.40
N ASN A 224 12.95 17.89 -3.19
CA ASN A 224 13.30 18.73 -4.36
C ASN A 224 13.91 17.94 -5.53
N GLN A 225 13.84 16.62 -5.46
CA GLN A 225 14.37 15.71 -6.47
C GLN A 225 13.36 14.59 -6.69
N ALA A 226 13.47 13.90 -7.82
CA ALA A 226 12.61 12.76 -8.09
C ALA A 226 12.85 11.67 -7.05
N TRP A 227 11.78 11.18 -6.43
CA TRP A 227 11.83 10.08 -5.48
C TRP A 227 12.56 8.88 -6.08
N MET A 228 13.40 8.26 -5.26
CA MET A 228 14.26 7.15 -5.68
C MET A 228 13.57 5.83 -5.37
N GLY A 229 13.78 4.82 -6.20
CA GLY A 229 13.34 3.46 -5.90
C GLY A 229 14.38 2.40 -6.19
N ASN A 230 14.23 1.24 -5.56
CA ASN A 230 15.15 0.11 -5.74
C ASN A 230 14.39 -1.21 -5.58
N ILE A 231 14.97 -2.31 -6.06
CA ILE A 231 14.53 -3.66 -5.70
C ILE A 231 15.73 -4.40 -5.13
N LYS A 232 15.57 -4.91 -3.91
CA LYS A 232 16.54 -5.82 -3.28
C LYS A 232 16.02 -7.24 -3.30
N LYS A 233 16.95 -8.19 -3.39
CA LYS A 233 16.69 -9.62 -3.33
C LYS A 233 17.27 -10.18 -2.04
N PHE A 234 16.55 -11.11 -1.43
CA PHE A 234 16.96 -11.85 -0.26
C PHE A 234 16.59 -13.33 -0.41
N LYS A 235 17.09 -14.19 0.47
CA LYS A 235 16.69 -15.59 0.57
C LYS A 235 15.96 -15.88 1.87
N LEU A 236 14.93 -16.70 1.80
CA LEU A 236 14.27 -17.31 2.95
C LEU A 236 14.97 -18.63 3.28
N GLY A 237 15.29 -18.84 4.56
CA GLY A 237 15.90 -20.06 5.03
C GLY A 237 15.45 -20.45 6.44
N ASP A 238 15.88 -21.63 6.87
CA ASP A 238 15.76 -22.09 8.26
C ASP A 238 16.57 -21.16 9.17
N GLY A 239 16.07 -20.82 10.34
CA GLY A 239 16.71 -19.88 11.27
C GLY A 239 17.97 -20.41 11.94
N SER A 240 18.49 -19.66 12.92
CA SER A 240 19.77 -19.98 13.58
C SER A 240 19.83 -21.41 14.12
N ALA A 241 21.04 -21.91 14.37
CA ALA A 241 21.24 -23.24 14.94
C ALA A 241 20.49 -23.47 16.27
N GLU A 242 20.17 -22.39 17.00
CA GLU A 242 19.38 -22.40 18.23
C GLU A 242 17.86 -22.44 18.00
N ARG A 243 17.36 -21.95 16.85
CA ARG A 243 15.93 -21.87 16.50
C ARG A 243 15.67 -22.27 15.04
N PRO A 244 16.01 -23.51 14.63
CA PRO A 244 15.88 -23.96 13.24
C PRO A 244 14.42 -24.02 12.74
N GLU A 245 13.43 -23.99 13.63
CA GLU A 245 12.01 -24.00 13.29
C GLU A 245 11.43 -22.64 12.86
N ILE A 246 12.24 -21.57 12.87
CA ILE A 246 11.81 -20.21 12.52
C ILE A 246 12.35 -19.88 11.14
N TRP A 247 11.56 -19.22 10.31
CA TRP A 247 12.04 -18.70 9.02
C TRP A 247 12.86 -17.43 9.25
N MET A 248 14.03 -17.34 8.62
CA MET A 248 14.93 -16.19 8.66
C MET A 248 15.23 -15.70 7.24
N ILE A 249 15.67 -14.44 7.13
CA ILE A 249 16.04 -13.80 5.87
C ILE A 249 17.57 -13.78 5.77
N TYR A 250 18.10 -14.14 4.61
CA TYR A 250 19.51 -14.26 4.30
C TYR A 250 19.92 -13.36 3.12
N ASP A 251 21.15 -12.88 3.16
CA ASP A 251 21.78 -12.06 2.13
C ASP A 251 22.44 -12.90 1.01
N GLY A 252 23.06 -12.23 0.04
CA GLY A 252 23.72 -12.83 -1.12
C GLY A 252 24.95 -13.70 -0.82
N ASN A 253 25.47 -13.65 0.40
CA ASN A 253 26.60 -14.43 0.89
C ASN A 253 26.16 -15.47 1.95
N ASP A 254 24.86 -15.74 2.05
CA ASP A 254 24.21 -16.65 3.01
C ASP A 254 24.39 -16.25 4.50
N ASN A 255 24.59 -14.97 4.80
CA ASN A 255 24.54 -14.43 6.17
C ASN A 255 23.13 -13.94 6.51
N GLU A 256 22.82 -13.84 7.82
CA GLU A 256 21.54 -13.29 8.26
C GLU A 256 21.39 -11.84 7.82
N ALA A 257 20.29 -11.51 7.15
CA ALA A 257 20.00 -10.16 6.64
C ALA A 257 19.19 -9.30 7.62
N ILE A 258 18.70 -9.90 8.71
CA ILE A 258 17.90 -9.22 9.74
C ILE A 258 18.43 -9.50 11.14
N ASN A 259 18.26 -8.54 12.04
CA ASN A 259 18.59 -8.70 13.45
C ASN A 259 17.46 -9.43 14.22
N SER A 260 17.65 -9.63 15.54
CA SER A 260 16.66 -10.31 16.40
C SER A 260 15.34 -9.56 16.60
N SER A 261 15.29 -8.27 16.25
CA SER A 261 14.09 -7.42 16.29
C SER A 261 13.32 -7.46 14.96
N GLY A 262 13.92 -8.01 13.90
CA GLY A 262 13.34 -8.08 12.55
C GLY A 262 13.75 -6.92 11.63
N ASP A 263 14.69 -6.07 12.04
CA ASP A 263 15.19 -4.98 11.20
C ASP A 263 16.27 -5.50 10.25
N PHE A 264 16.31 -4.98 9.02
CA PHE A 264 17.38 -5.27 8.06
C PHE A 264 18.72 -4.70 8.55
N LEU A 265 19.79 -5.44 8.31
CA LEU A 265 21.16 -4.98 8.55
C LEU A 265 21.60 -4.07 7.40
N ASP A 266 22.42 -3.05 7.67
CA ASP A 266 22.98 -2.18 6.61
C ASP A 266 23.85 -2.96 5.63
N ASN A 267 24.79 -3.74 6.16
CA ASN A 267 25.84 -4.39 5.38
C ASN A 267 25.43 -5.79 4.89
N THR A 268 24.23 -5.91 4.30
CA THR A 268 23.79 -7.19 3.72
C THR A 268 24.39 -7.38 2.34
N ALA A 269 25.06 -8.50 2.09
CA ALA A 269 25.65 -8.74 0.79
C ALA A 269 24.61 -8.78 -0.35
N ALA A 270 24.94 -8.11 -1.45
CA ALA A 270 24.10 -8.05 -2.63
C ALA A 270 23.96 -9.39 -3.38
N PHE A 271 22.77 -9.63 -3.92
CA PHE A 271 22.54 -10.64 -4.98
C PHE A 271 22.76 -10.09 -6.39
N TRP A 272 22.60 -8.78 -6.55
CA TRP A 272 22.71 -8.01 -7.78
C TRP A 272 23.65 -6.84 -7.52
N ALA A 273 24.49 -6.45 -8.49
CA ALA A 273 25.62 -5.52 -8.33
C ALA A 273 26.89 -6.17 -7.72
N ASP A 274 28.00 -5.42 -7.71
CA ASP A 274 29.33 -5.87 -7.27
C ASP A 274 29.60 -5.48 -5.81
N ASP A 275 29.65 -6.48 -4.92
CA ASP A 275 30.08 -6.45 -3.49
C ASP A 275 31.59 -6.11 -3.33
N ASN A 276 32.17 -5.34 -4.26
CA ASN A 276 33.53 -4.82 -4.21
C ASN A 276 33.56 -3.29 -4.31
N ASP A 277 32.42 -2.59 -4.23
CA ASP A 277 32.44 -1.13 -4.09
C ASP A 277 33.09 -0.79 -2.74
N PRO A 278 34.21 -0.04 -2.68
CA PRO A 278 34.73 0.48 -1.43
C PRO A 278 33.75 1.36 -0.63
N ASN A 279 32.61 1.76 -1.20
CA ASN A 279 31.49 2.40 -0.47
C ASN A 279 30.51 1.40 0.18
N ASP A 280 30.57 0.11 -0.17
CA ASP A 280 29.77 -1.00 0.43
C ASP A 280 30.37 -1.46 1.78
N SER A 281 31.49 -0.85 2.20
CA SER A 281 31.81 -0.71 3.62
C SER A 281 31.47 0.73 3.99
N ASP A 282 30.20 1.03 4.18
CA ASP A 282 29.79 2.39 4.44
C ASP A 282 30.39 2.90 5.76
N ASP A 283 30.86 4.16 5.73
CA ASP A 283 30.95 4.98 6.92
C ASP A 283 29.50 5.14 7.42
N TYR A 284 29.17 4.43 8.50
CA TYR A 284 27.96 4.53 9.31
C TYR A 284 26.97 5.64 8.89
N GLY A 285 25.99 5.34 8.02
CA GLY A 285 24.77 6.15 7.89
C GLY A 285 24.28 6.54 6.50
N SER A 286 24.57 5.79 5.44
CA SER A 286 23.89 5.97 4.15
C SER A 286 22.49 5.34 4.16
N SER A 287 21.62 5.76 3.22
CA SER A 287 20.25 5.23 3.10
C SER A 287 20.25 3.99 2.21
N ASP A 288 19.92 2.83 2.80
CA ASP A 288 19.78 1.47 2.23
C ASP A 288 19.18 1.39 0.80
N VAL A 289 18.36 2.36 0.38
CA VAL A 289 17.76 2.39 -0.98
C VAL A 289 18.79 2.61 -2.09
N ARG A 290 19.89 3.32 -1.83
CA ARG A 290 20.89 3.71 -2.84
C ARG A 290 22.01 2.70 -3.05
N GLU A 291 21.99 1.63 -2.27
CA GLU A 291 22.99 0.58 -2.28
C GLU A 291 22.37 -0.69 -2.84
N ASP A 292 23.17 -1.45 -3.56
CA ASP A 292 22.82 -2.72 -4.15
C ASP A 292 21.59 -2.68 -5.07
N GLY A 293 21.19 -3.87 -5.47
CA GLY A 293 19.90 -4.09 -6.08
C GLY A 293 19.87 -3.65 -7.54
N VAL A 294 18.68 -3.71 -8.12
CA VAL A 294 18.52 -3.41 -9.56
C VAL A 294 18.69 -1.92 -9.88
N GLY A 295 18.48 -1.04 -8.90
CA GLY A 295 18.61 0.41 -9.05
C GLY A 295 20.07 0.83 -9.26
N GLU A 296 20.99 0.24 -8.50
CA GLU A 296 22.42 0.43 -8.69
C GLU A 296 22.89 -0.12 -10.03
N VAL A 297 22.58 -1.39 -10.34
CA VAL A 297 22.91 -2.02 -11.63
C VAL A 297 22.45 -1.16 -12.81
N LEU A 298 21.27 -0.54 -12.69
CA LEU A 298 20.75 0.36 -13.72
C LEU A 298 21.54 1.67 -13.81
N LYS A 299 21.90 2.28 -12.67
CA LYS A 299 22.70 3.51 -12.62
C LYS A 299 24.09 3.30 -13.23
N GLU A 300 24.77 2.21 -12.87
CA GLU A 300 26.08 1.86 -13.43
C GLU A 300 26.02 1.65 -14.94
N ARG A 301 24.99 0.94 -15.42
CA ARG A 301 24.77 0.76 -16.85
C ARG A 301 24.63 2.11 -17.56
N VAL A 302 23.81 3.03 -17.04
CA VAL A 302 23.62 4.35 -17.66
C VAL A 302 24.91 5.17 -17.64
N ALA A 303 25.74 5.05 -16.60
CA ALA A 303 27.06 5.68 -16.55
C ALA A 303 28.04 5.08 -17.59
N ALA A 304 27.99 3.77 -17.80
CA ALA A 304 28.76 3.11 -18.85
C ALA A 304 28.31 3.57 -20.25
N ASP A 305 27.00 3.63 -20.50
CA ASP A 305 26.40 4.09 -21.76
C ASP A 305 26.75 5.57 -22.05
N LEU A 306 26.80 6.43 -21.02
CA LEU A 306 27.27 7.82 -21.14
C LEU A 306 28.72 7.87 -21.64
N THR A 307 29.58 7.01 -21.09
CA THR A 307 31.01 6.96 -21.39
C THR A 307 31.28 6.37 -22.77
N SER A 308 30.52 5.35 -23.19
CA SER A 308 30.63 4.72 -24.51
C SER A 308 29.93 5.50 -25.62
N THR A 309 29.17 6.55 -25.26
CA THR A 309 28.33 7.38 -26.16
C THR A 309 27.13 6.64 -26.75
N ASP A 310 26.72 5.54 -26.13
CA ASP A 310 25.59 4.69 -26.52
C ASP A 310 24.31 5.09 -25.75
N TYR A 311 23.99 6.39 -25.80
CA TYR A 311 23.06 7.01 -24.86
C TYR A 311 21.65 6.41 -24.81
N TRP A 312 21.16 5.86 -25.92
CA TRP A 312 19.77 5.43 -26.07
C TRP A 312 19.63 3.90 -26.21
N GLU A 313 20.53 3.12 -25.59
CA GLU A 313 20.51 1.65 -25.64
C GLU A 313 19.54 0.99 -24.64
N ARG A 314 19.01 1.73 -23.66
CA ARG A 314 17.94 1.21 -22.79
C ARG A 314 16.71 0.76 -23.62
N PRO A 315 16.17 -0.45 -23.39
CA PRO A 315 15.07 -1.02 -24.15
C PRO A 315 13.71 -0.49 -23.67
N ILE A 316 13.48 0.82 -23.85
CA ILE A 316 12.25 1.50 -23.43
C ILE A 316 11.27 1.55 -24.61
N TYR A 317 10.07 0.98 -24.44
CA TYR A 317 9.03 0.89 -25.46
C TYR A 317 7.71 1.48 -24.96
N THR A 318 6.88 1.91 -25.91
CA THR A 318 5.49 2.33 -25.68
C THR A 318 4.58 1.68 -26.71
N TYR A 319 3.28 1.80 -26.51
CA TYR A 319 2.29 1.26 -27.43
C TYR A 319 2.10 2.16 -28.66
N GLU A 320 2.11 1.55 -29.85
CA GLU A 320 1.66 2.19 -31.08
C GLU A 320 0.41 1.47 -31.62
N PRO A 321 -0.73 2.15 -31.72
CA PRO A 321 -1.94 1.59 -32.32
C PRO A 321 -1.79 1.54 -33.85
N SER A 322 -0.99 0.60 -34.36
CA SER A 322 -0.78 0.33 -35.79
C SER A 322 -0.81 -1.17 -36.12
N ASN A 323 -0.98 -1.53 -37.39
CA ASN A 323 -1.31 -2.91 -37.83
C ASN A 323 -0.12 -3.93 -37.77
N THR A 324 1.06 -3.58 -37.24
CA THR A 324 2.21 -4.50 -36.97
C THR A 324 3.39 -3.75 -36.31
N PRO A 325 4.26 -4.45 -35.55
CA PRO A 325 4.04 -4.71 -34.13
C PRO A 325 3.78 -3.41 -33.35
N ASN A 326 2.86 -3.55 -32.42
CA ASN A 326 2.25 -2.61 -31.49
C ASN A 326 3.22 -2.02 -30.44
N MET A 327 4.53 -2.22 -30.60
CA MET A 327 5.56 -1.69 -29.72
C MET A 327 6.45 -0.71 -30.50
N LYS A 328 6.61 0.48 -29.95
CA LYS A 328 7.41 1.58 -30.52
C LYS A 328 8.47 1.99 -29.52
N LYS A 329 9.74 1.99 -29.92
CA LYS A 329 10.84 2.44 -29.04
C LYS A 329 10.63 3.90 -28.69
N VAL A 330 10.71 4.24 -27.40
CA VAL A 330 10.63 5.63 -26.91
C VAL A 330 11.93 6.31 -27.26
N HIS A 331 11.97 7.03 -28.38
CA HIS A 331 13.17 7.73 -28.86
C HIS A 331 12.78 9.01 -29.56
N LYS A 332 13.68 10.00 -29.59
CA LYS A 332 13.45 11.33 -30.19
C LYS A 332 13.04 11.30 -31.67
N ASP A 333 13.41 10.24 -32.38
CA ASP A 333 13.08 10.06 -33.80
C ASP A 333 11.68 9.48 -34.03
N TYR A 334 11.08 8.87 -32.99
CA TYR A 334 9.80 8.16 -33.09
C TYR A 334 8.71 8.87 -32.30
N ILE A 335 9.02 9.42 -31.14
CA ILE A 335 8.08 10.17 -30.30
C ILE A 335 8.00 11.62 -30.76
N THR A 336 6.79 12.16 -30.82
CA THR A 336 6.51 13.54 -31.22
C THR A 336 6.31 14.45 -30.01
N ALA A 337 6.50 15.76 -30.20
CA ALA A 337 6.24 16.74 -29.13
C ALA A 337 4.77 16.73 -28.67
N THR A 338 3.85 16.45 -29.59
CA THR A 338 2.41 16.33 -29.29
C THR A 338 2.10 15.11 -28.42
N GLU A 339 2.74 13.96 -28.66
CA GLU A 339 2.57 12.76 -27.81
C GLU A 339 3.00 13.01 -26.36
N LEU A 340 3.98 13.88 -26.12
CA LEU A 340 4.41 14.29 -24.76
C LEU A 340 3.67 15.55 -24.24
N ASN A 341 2.69 16.08 -24.99
CA ASN A 341 2.00 17.32 -24.65
C ASN A 341 2.94 18.51 -24.38
N VAL A 342 3.97 18.68 -25.21
CA VAL A 342 4.92 19.81 -25.15
C VAL A 342 4.95 20.63 -26.43
N ALA A 343 5.41 21.88 -26.32
CA ALA A 343 5.31 22.87 -27.39
C ALA A 343 6.30 22.66 -28.55
N ASP A 344 7.45 22.04 -28.29
CA ASP A 344 8.54 21.96 -29.26
C ASP A 344 9.44 20.71 -29.08
N ASP A 345 10.18 20.42 -30.14
CA ASP A 345 11.10 19.28 -30.25
C ASP A 345 12.29 19.36 -29.29
N LEU A 346 12.70 20.56 -28.87
CA LEU A 346 13.80 20.73 -27.93
C LEU A 346 13.36 20.24 -26.54
N THR A 347 12.19 20.67 -26.08
CA THR A 347 11.59 20.21 -24.82
C THR A 347 11.33 18.71 -24.85
N ARG A 348 10.79 18.19 -25.95
CA ARG A 348 10.62 16.73 -26.15
C ARG A 348 11.94 15.97 -25.95
N ASN A 349 13.02 16.43 -26.57
CA ASN A 349 14.32 15.75 -26.46
C ASN A 349 14.87 15.77 -25.03
N LYS A 350 14.62 16.83 -24.25
CA LYS A 350 15.01 16.92 -22.84
C LYS A 350 14.25 15.92 -21.97
N ILE A 351 12.95 15.75 -22.19
CA ILE A 351 12.13 14.76 -21.47
C ILE A 351 12.63 13.34 -21.79
N ILE A 352 12.88 13.04 -23.07
CA ILE A 352 13.42 11.74 -23.48
C ILE A 352 14.80 11.52 -22.85
N ASN A 353 15.64 12.56 -22.77
CA ASN A 353 16.93 12.46 -22.08
C ASN A 353 16.77 12.06 -20.60
N TYR A 354 15.82 12.70 -19.92
CA TYR A 354 15.51 12.45 -18.52
C TYR A 354 14.99 11.04 -18.26
N LEU A 355 14.11 10.54 -19.12
CA LEU A 355 13.55 9.18 -19.07
C LEU A 355 14.65 8.11 -19.20
N TYR A 356 15.65 8.36 -20.04
CA TYR A 356 16.77 7.42 -20.23
C TYR A 356 17.76 7.39 -19.04
N GLY A 357 17.59 8.26 -18.04
CA GLY A 357 18.44 8.28 -16.84
C GLY A 357 19.47 9.40 -16.80
N TYR A 358 19.40 10.38 -17.72
CA TYR A 358 20.33 11.50 -17.76
C TYR A 358 19.73 12.79 -17.22
N THR A 359 20.58 13.79 -16.95
CA THR A 359 20.12 15.12 -16.54
C THR A 359 19.20 15.74 -17.60
N TYR A 360 18.18 16.48 -17.15
CA TYR A 360 17.16 17.06 -18.04
C TYR A 360 17.75 17.91 -19.17
N ASP A 361 18.70 18.78 -18.84
CA ASP A 361 19.40 19.59 -19.82
C ASP A 361 20.56 18.82 -20.48
N PRO A 362 20.61 18.74 -21.83
CA PRO A 362 21.73 18.17 -22.55
C PRO A 362 22.92 19.14 -22.57
N ASP A 363 24.08 18.65 -23.01
CA ASP A 363 25.25 19.48 -23.24
C ASP A 363 24.95 20.58 -24.27
N ALA A 364 25.21 21.83 -23.88
CA ALA A 364 24.87 23.01 -24.66
C ALA A 364 25.64 23.15 -26.00
N VAL A 365 26.72 22.39 -26.19
CA VAL A 365 27.59 22.45 -27.37
C VAL A 365 27.31 21.30 -28.32
N VAL A 366 27.20 20.07 -27.82
CA VAL A 366 27.05 18.86 -28.64
C VAL A 366 25.62 18.30 -28.70
N SER A 367 24.69 18.80 -27.87
CA SER A 367 23.28 18.38 -27.83
C SER A 367 23.09 16.88 -27.52
N THR A 368 24.01 16.30 -26.76
CA THR A 368 23.97 14.94 -26.20
C THR A 368 23.73 14.99 -24.69
N PRO A 369 23.42 13.88 -24.00
CA PRO A 369 23.32 13.89 -22.55
C PRO A 369 24.61 14.41 -21.89
N ALA A 370 24.47 15.22 -20.83
CA ALA A 370 25.60 15.87 -20.15
C ALA A 370 26.13 15.05 -18.97
N ALA A 371 25.23 14.49 -18.16
CA ALA A 371 25.54 13.68 -17.00
C ALA A 371 24.41 12.66 -16.72
N VAL A 372 24.72 11.63 -15.93
CA VAL A 372 23.72 10.70 -15.38
C VAL A 372 22.95 11.40 -14.26
N ARG A 373 21.69 11.03 -14.04
CA ARG A 373 20.93 11.43 -12.86
C ARG A 373 21.57 10.89 -11.59
N ASP A 374 21.29 11.53 -10.46
CA ASP A 374 21.74 11.04 -9.16
C ASP A 374 21.23 9.61 -8.89
N TRP A 375 19.97 9.36 -9.29
CA TRP A 375 19.38 8.03 -9.31
C TRP A 375 18.48 7.86 -10.54
N VAL A 376 18.50 6.66 -11.13
CA VAL A 376 17.85 6.37 -12.42
C VAL A 376 16.46 5.76 -12.23
N LEU A 377 16.32 4.78 -11.34
CA LEU A 377 15.08 4.04 -11.14
C LEU A 377 14.08 4.87 -10.30
N GLY A 378 12.85 5.02 -10.79
CA GLY A 378 11.78 5.70 -10.05
C GLY A 378 11.35 4.96 -8.79
N SER A 379 10.67 5.67 -7.89
CA SER A 379 10.11 5.08 -6.67
C SER A 379 9.08 3.98 -6.98
N ILE A 380 9.14 2.91 -6.18
CA ILE A 380 8.17 1.82 -6.19
C ILE A 380 7.38 1.98 -4.89
N VAL A 381 6.15 2.49 -4.94
CA VAL A 381 5.38 2.84 -3.73
C VAL A 381 4.24 1.85 -3.50
N HIS A 382 3.44 1.57 -4.53
CA HIS A 382 2.29 0.69 -4.43
C HIS A 382 2.36 -0.54 -5.33
N SER A 383 3.23 -0.53 -6.35
CA SER A 383 3.49 -1.71 -7.18
C SER A 383 4.21 -2.79 -6.38
N ARG A 384 3.84 -4.04 -6.63
CA ARG A 384 4.48 -5.23 -6.05
C ARG A 384 5.27 -5.95 -7.14
N PRO A 385 6.56 -6.25 -6.94
CA PRO A 385 7.34 -7.00 -7.92
C PRO A 385 6.70 -8.36 -8.26
N VAL A 386 6.67 -8.75 -9.52
CA VAL A 386 6.08 -10.03 -9.96
C VAL A 386 7.15 -10.90 -10.62
N VAL A 387 7.28 -12.13 -10.13
CA VAL A 387 8.23 -13.13 -10.65
C VAL A 387 7.60 -13.88 -11.84
N ILE A 388 8.28 -13.80 -12.98
CA ILE A 388 7.91 -14.42 -14.25
C ILE A 388 8.94 -15.53 -14.56
N ASP A 389 8.52 -16.77 -14.38
CA ASP A 389 9.36 -17.95 -14.60
C ASP A 389 8.95 -18.68 -15.87
N TYR A 390 9.90 -18.84 -16.80
CA TYR A 390 9.77 -19.67 -17.99
C TYR A 390 10.50 -20.99 -17.78
N TYR A 391 9.77 -22.08 -17.87
CA TYR A 391 10.33 -23.43 -17.75
C TYR A 391 10.33 -24.14 -19.07
N ASP A 392 11.31 -25.01 -19.27
CA ASP A 392 11.35 -25.93 -20.41
C ASP A 392 10.04 -26.74 -20.46
N PRO A 393 9.22 -26.61 -21.52
CA PRO A 393 7.94 -27.32 -21.63
C PRO A 393 8.09 -28.85 -21.60
N THR A 394 9.27 -29.38 -21.94
CA THR A 394 9.59 -30.80 -21.94
C THR A 394 10.16 -31.30 -20.60
N ASN A 395 10.73 -30.39 -19.81
CA ASN A 395 11.27 -30.69 -18.48
C ASN A 395 11.05 -29.50 -17.53
N ILE A 396 9.89 -29.48 -16.88
CA ILE A 396 9.47 -28.41 -15.95
C ILE A 396 10.37 -28.20 -14.73
N LYS A 397 11.41 -29.03 -14.54
CA LYS A 397 12.43 -28.81 -13.50
C LYS A 397 13.53 -27.84 -13.94
N ASN A 398 13.61 -27.56 -15.23
CA ASN A 398 14.61 -26.66 -15.79
C ASN A 398 13.99 -25.27 -15.97
N LEU A 399 14.45 -24.31 -15.18
CA LEU A 399 14.13 -22.90 -15.33
C LEU A 399 14.99 -22.34 -16.46
N GLU A 400 14.38 -21.88 -17.55
CA GLU A 400 15.11 -21.28 -18.68
C GLU A 400 15.40 -19.80 -18.44
N LYS A 401 14.40 -19.08 -17.92
CA LYS A 401 14.46 -17.64 -17.66
C LYS A 401 13.62 -17.26 -16.45
N ARG A 402 14.12 -16.32 -15.65
CA ARG A 402 13.38 -15.65 -14.59
C ARG A 402 13.48 -14.14 -14.75
N TYR A 403 12.33 -13.48 -14.86
CA TYR A 403 12.25 -12.03 -14.92
C TYR A 403 11.44 -11.47 -13.76
N ILE A 404 11.80 -10.28 -13.30
CA ILE A 404 11.08 -9.55 -12.25
C ILE A 404 10.44 -8.33 -12.89
N ALA A 405 9.12 -8.22 -12.83
CA ALA A 405 8.36 -7.09 -13.35
C ALA A 405 7.89 -6.18 -12.21
N VAL A 406 8.07 -4.86 -12.32
CA VAL A 406 7.56 -3.90 -11.32
C VAL A 406 7.19 -2.57 -11.96
N GLY A 407 6.10 -1.97 -11.50
CA GLY A 407 5.73 -0.61 -11.87
C GLY A 407 6.49 0.41 -11.03
N ALA A 408 6.96 1.49 -11.65
CA ALA A 408 7.60 2.60 -10.97
C ALA A 408 6.99 3.94 -11.36
N ASN A 409 7.14 4.91 -10.45
CA ASN A 409 6.61 6.27 -10.61
C ASN A 409 7.42 7.14 -11.58
N ASP A 410 8.47 6.60 -12.21
CA ASP A 410 9.16 7.24 -13.34
C ASP A 410 8.44 7.03 -14.69
N GLY A 411 7.25 6.43 -14.70
CA GLY A 411 6.44 6.23 -15.89
C GLY A 411 6.51 4.83 -16.50
N MET A 412 7.32 3.94 -15.95
CA MET A 412 7.66 2.67 -16.58
C MET A 412 7.23 1.46 -15.77
N LEU A 413 6.78 0.44 -16.49
CA LEU A 413 6.81 -0.95 -16.03
C LEU A 413 8.17 -1.55 -16.41
N HIS A 414 9.02 -1.79 -15.41
CA HIS A 414 10.38 -2.33 -15.59
C HIS A 414 10.40 -3.84 -15.52
N PHE A 415 11.33 -4.44 -16.27
CA PHE A 415 11.63 -5.87 -16.23
C PHE A 415 13.13 -6.09 -16.05
N PHE A 416 13.48 -6.86 -15.02
CA PHE A 416 14.87 -7.18 -14.66
C PHE A 416 15.15 -8.67 -14.81
N ASP A 417 16.35 -9.02 -15.28
CA ASP A 417 16.79 -10.42 -15.42
C ASP A 417 17.38 -10.95 -14.12
N ASP A 418 16.69 -11.93 -13.53
CA ASP A 418 17.15 -12.71 -12.37
C ASP A 418 17.39 -14.18 -12.75
N THR A 419 17.71 -14.45 -14.02
CA THR A 419 18.10 -15.79 -14.46
C THR A 419 19.45 -16.16 -13.84
N ASP A 420 19.45 -17.12 -12.92
CA ASP A 420 20.66 -17.81 -12.47
C ASP A 420 20.99 -18.92 -13.48
N PRO A 421 22.06 -18.79 -14.28
CA PRO A 421 22.41 -19.77 -15.29
C PRO A 421 22.93 -21.11 -14.73
N ASP A 422 23.35 -21.14 -13.46
CA ASP A 422 24.02 -22.29 -12.86
C ASP A 422 23.20 -22.94 -11.74
N GLY A 423 22.15 -22.30 -11.21
CA GLY A 423 21.23 -22.83 -10.19
C GLY A 423 21.83 -23.04 -8.79
N ASP A 424 23.16 -23.03 -8.71
CA ASP A 424 23.98 -23.24 -7.52
C ASP A 424 25.47 -22.84 -7.77
N GLY A 425 25.72 -21.93 -8.73
CA GLY A 425 27.06 -21.53 -9.19
C GLY A 425 27.54 -20.13 -8.76
N PRO A 426 28.82 -19.78 -9.00
CA PRO A 426 29.42 -18.49 -8.66
C PRO A 426 29.02 -17.33 -9.58
N GLN A 427 28.22 -17.57 -10.63
CA GLN A 427 27.67 -16.50 -11.47
C GLN A 427 26.32 -16.05 -10.91
N LYS A 428 26.36 -14.98 -10.11
CA LYS A 428 25.18 -14.34 -9.55
C LYS A 428 24.26 -13.80 -10.68
N PRO A 429 22.93 -13.76 -10.47
CA PRO A 429 22.00 -13.15 -11.42
C PRO A 429 22.39 -11.69 -11.73
N THR A 430 22.11 -11.23 -12.94
CA THR A 430 22.66 -9.92 -13.39
C THR A 430 21.90 -8.70 -12.85
N GLY A 431 20.64 -8.83 -12.44
CA GLY A 431 19.79 -7.70 -12.05
C GLY A 431 19.53 -6.70 -13.19
N LYS A 432 19.89 -7.03 -14.42
CA LYS A 432 19.91 -6.10 -15.55
C LYS A 432 18.49 -5.79 -16.05
N GLU A 433 18.19 -4.51 -16.28
CA GLU A 433 16.97 -4.10 -16.98
C GLU A 433 16.98 -4.59 -18.45
N ILE A 434 16.05 -5.50 -18.79
CA ILE A 434 15.95 -6.10 -20.13
C ILE A 434 14.84 -5.50 -20.98
N PHE A 435 13.85 -4.88 -20.36
CA PHE A 435 12.70 -4.26 -21.01
C PHE A 435 12.07 -3.24 -20.08
N ALA A 436 11.57 -2.14 -20.63
CA ALA A 436 10.75 -1.17 -19.90
C ALA A 436 9.60 -0.70 -20.79
N PHE A 437 8.39 -0.62 -20.23
CA PHE A 437 7.19 -0.22 -20.96
C PHE A 437 6.57 1.04 -20.38
N VAL A 438 6.33 2.04 -21.23
CA VAL A 438 5.59 3.26 -20.90
C VAL A 438 4.20 3.18 -21.54
N PRO A 439 3.11 3.12 -20.76
CA PRO A 439 1.76 3.25 -21.27
C PRO A 439 1.58 4.50 -22.13
N GLN A 440 0.81 4.37 -23.23
CA GLN A 440 0.73 5.44 -24.23
C GLN A 440 0.01 6.69 -23.71
N ASP A 441 -1.01 6.50 -22.88
CA ASP A 441 -1.79 7.52 -22.20
C ASP A 441 -1.01 8.27 -21.13
N LEU A 442 0.07 7.68 -20.59
CA LEU A 442 0.98 8.34 -19.65
C LEU A 442 2.11 9.15 -20.33
N LEU A 443 2.28 9.04 -21.66
CA LEU A 443 3.29 9.82 -22.40
C LEU A 443 3.20 11.34 -22.15
N PRO A 444 2.00 11.96 -22.13
CA PRO A 444 1.84 13.37 -21.78
C PRO A 444 2.34 13.73 -20.38
N ASN A 445 2.26 12.80 -19.43
CA ASN A 445 2.62 13.03 -18.02
C ASN A 445 4.13 12.97 -17.80
N LEU A 446 4.91 12.40 -18.73
CA LEU A 446 6.38 12.38 -18.64
C LEU A 446 7.01 13.77 -18.55
N GLN A 447 6.30 14.82 -18.98
CA GLN A 447 6.75 16.20 -18.83
C GLN A 447 6.80 16.67 -17.37
N LEU A 448 6.11 15.99 -16.47
CA LEU A 448 6.03 16.33 -15.04
C LEU A 448 7.24 15.80 -14.25
N LEU A 449 7.84 14.68 -14.69
CA LEU A 449 8.96 14.01 -13.99
C LEU A 449 10.17 14.92 -13.68
N PRO A 450 10.58 15.86 -14.56
CA PRO A 450 11.70 16.75 -14.26
C PRO A 450 11.34 17.95 -13.38
N VAL A 451 10.05 18.22 -13.15
CA VAL A 451 9.56 19.43 -12.46
C VAL A 451 8.86 19.14 -11.14
N GLN A 452 8.42 17.90 -10.91
CA GLN A 452 7.78 17.45 -9.67
C GLN A 452 8.64 16.35 -9.03
N PRO A 453 8.81 16.37 -7.69
CA PRO A 453 9.57 15.35 -6.98
C PRO A 453 8.88 13.97 -7.00
N PHE A 454 7.56 13.95 -7.12
CA PHE A 454 6.76 12.74 -7.17
C PHE A 454 5.64 12.92 -8.19
N VAL A 455 5.43 11.90 -9.02
CA VAL A 455 4.35 11.86 -10.01
C VAL A 455 3.81 10.44 -10.02
N ASP A 456 2.52 10.27 -9.77
CA ASP A 456 1.90 8.96 -9.88
C ASP A 456 1.85 8.49 -11.34
N MET A 457 2.36 7.29 -11.58
CA MET A 457 2.42 6.70 -12.93
C MET A 457 2.00 5.23 -12.91
N VAL A 458 2.90 4.31 -13.26
CA VAL A 458 2.59 2.88 -13.29
C VAL A 458 2.80 2.31 -11.91
N ASP A 459 1.78 2.39 -11.06
CA ASP A 459 1.89 1.96 -9.65
C ASP A 459 0.86 0.88 -9.26
N GLY A 460 0.08 0.39 -10.23
CA GLY A 460 -0.93 -0.65 -10.02
C GLY A 460 -0.37 -2.02 -9.65
N GLU A 461 -1.23 -2.85 -9.05
CA GLU A 461 -0.94 -4.27 -8.86
C GLU A 461 -0.88 -4.98 -10.22
N ILE A 462 0.13 -5.84 -10.37
CA ILE A 462 0.41 -6.57 -11.60
C ILE A 462 -0.10 -8.02 -11.44
N THR A 463 -0.93 -8.46 -12.38
CA THR A 463 -1.46 -9.82 -12.45
C THR A 463 -0.77 -10.61 -13.55
N LEU A 464 -0.08 -11.69 -13.15
CA LEU A 464 0.55 -12.64 -14.07
C LEU A 464 -0.39 -13.80 -14.38
N TYR A 465 -0.91 -13.81 -15.60
CA TYR A 465 -1.73 -14.91 -16.12
C TYR A 465 -0.86 -15.99 -16.78
N ARG A 466 -1.13 -17.24 -16.41
CA ARG A 466 -0.47 -18.41 -16.98
C ARG A 466 -1.47 -19.30 -17.71
N SER A 467 -1.12 -19.71 -18.92
CA SER A 467 -1.87 -20.68 -19.71
C SER A 467 -1.05 -21.96 -19.84
N ASP A 468 -1.65 -23.12 -19.58
CA ASP A 468 -0.97 -24.41 -19.55
C ASP A 468 0.33 -24.42 -18.72
N LYS A 469 0.31 -23.67 -17.59
CA LYS A 469 1.41 -23.47 -16.63
C LYS A 469 2.56 -22.58 -17.12
N GLN A 470 2.49 -22.02 -18.33
CA GLN A 470 3.49 -21.09 -18.84
C GLN A 470 3.01 -19.63 -18.72
N PRO A 471 3.89 -18.66 -18.47
CA PRO A 471 3.56 -17.23 -18.59
C PRO A 471 2.91 -16.93 -19.93
N LYS A 472 1.86 -16.12 -19.92
CA LYS A 472 1.17 -15.71 -21.15
C LYS A 472 0.89 -14.21 -21.17
N TYR A 473 0.19 -13.70 -20.15
CA TYR A 473 -0.18 -12.30 -20.07
C TYR A 473 0.27 -11.66 -18.77
N LEU A 474 0.68 -10.40 -18.85
CA LEU A 474 0.91 -9.53 -17.70
C LEU A 474 -0.07 -8.37 -17.76
N ILE A 475 -0.92 -8.25 -16.74
CA ILE A 475 -2.07 -7.35 -16.74
C ILE A 475 -1.93 -6.39 -15.56
N PHE A 476 -2.06 -5.09 -15.78
CA PHE A 476 -1.89 -4.08 -14.73
C PHE A 476 -2.77 -2.84 -14.98
N GLY A 477 -3.11 -2.16 -13.90
CA GLY A 477 -3.68 -0.81 -13.91
C GLY A 477 -2.63 0.25 -13.59
N GLU A 478 -3.05 1.50 -13.61
CA GLU A 478 -2.20 2.69 -13.43
C GLU A 478 -2.52 3.46 -12.13
N ARG A 479 -3.53 3.04 -11.36
CA ARG A 479 -3.99 3.71 -10.13
C ARG A 479 -4.26 5.20 -10.38
N ILE A 480 -3.55 6.09 -9.68
CA ILE A 480 -3.68 7.56 -9.81
C ILE A 480 -3.11 8.02 -11.15
N GLY A 481 -2.13 7.30 -11.71
CA GLY A 481 -1.46 7.68 -12.96
C GLY A 481 -2.41 7.72 -14.16
N GLY A 482 -3.41 6.84 -14.20
CA GLY A 482 -4.36 6.78 -15.32
C GLY A 482 -5.53 5.82 -15.15
N SER A 483 -6.37 5.78 -16.19
CA SER A 483 -7.70 5.17 -16.20
C SER A 483 -7.83 3.97 -17.14
N ALA A 484 -6.70 3.33 -17.48
CA ALA A 484 -6.66 2.15 -18.33
C ALA A 484 -6.13 0.92 -17.61
N TYR A 485 -6.56 -0.25 -18.10
CA TYR A 485 -5.89 -1.52 -17.85
C TYR A 485 -5.13 -1.96 -19.10
N TRP A 486 -3.88 -2.35 -18.90
CA TRP A 486 -2.97 -2.78 -19.94
C TRP A 486 -2.73 -4.28 -19.84
N CYS A 487 -2.64 -4.96 -20.98
CA CYS A 487 -2.27 -6.37 -21.05
C CYS A 487 -1.12 -6.55 -22.03
N LEU A 488 0.01 -7.05 -21.53
CA LEU A 488 1.17 -7.41 -22.33
C LEU A 488 1.15 -8.92 -22.61
N ASP A 489 1.35 -9.29 -23.86
CA ASP A 489 1.68 -10.65 -24.26
C ASP A 489 3.16 -10.91 -24.00
N ILE A 490 3.41 -11.73 -22.99
CA ILE A 490 4.74 -12.14 -22.51
C ILE A 490 4.95 -13.64 -22.74
N SER A 491 4.23 -14.25 -23.68
CA SER A 491 4.31 -15.70 -23.92
C SER A 491 5.69 -16.17 -24.42
N ASP A 492 6.45 -15.26 -25.03
CA ASP A 492 7.81 -15.55 -25.51
C ASP A 492 8.85 -15.29 -24.41
N THR A 493 9.89 -16.09 -24.37
CA THR A 493 11.05 -15.91 -23.47
C THR A 493 11.90 -14.68 -23.82
N ASP A 494 11.86 -14.22 -25.07
CA ASP A 494 12.57 -13.01 -25.54
C ASP A 494 11.67 -11.77 -25.39
N PRO A 495 12.01 -10.80 -24.51
CA PRO A 495 11.22 -9.60 -24.32
C PRO A 495 11.06 -8.74 -25.57
N LEU A 496 11.93 -8.88 -26.56
CA LEU A 496 11.81 -8.15 -27.83
C LEU A 496 10.66 -8.66 -28.72
N GLN A 497 10.10 -9.84 -28.43
CA GLN A 497 8.90 -10.37 -29.10
C GLN A 497 7.60 -10.01 -28.38
N TRP A 498 7.68 -9.38 -27.20
CA TRP A 498 6.49 -9.00 -26.44
C TRP A 498 5.69 -7.91 -27.16
N SER A 499 4.39 -7.89 -26.87
CA SER A 499 3.46 -6.95 -27.51
C SER A 499 2.31 -6.59 -26.59
N VAL A 500 1.58 -5.51 -26.89
CA VAL A 500 0.37 -5.15 -26.14
C VAL A 500 -0.79 -5.99 -26.67
N LYS A 501 -1.26 -6.95 -25.89
CA LYS A 501 -2.37 -7.82 -26.28
C LYS A 501 -3.67 -7.04 -26.43
N TRP A 502 -3.98 -6.17 -25.48
CA TRP A 502 -5.11 -5.25 -25.51
C TRP A 502 -4.91 -4.14 -24.49
N VAL A 503 -5.68 -3.07 -24.65
CA VAL A 503 -5.86 -1.97 -23.68
C VAL A 503 -7.35 -1.86 -23.42
N PHE A 504 -7.74 -1.78 -22.15
CA PHE A 504 -9.13 -1.61 -21.76
C PHE A 504 -9.32 -0.25 -21.07
N SER A 505 -10.22 0.56 -21.61
CA SER A 505 -10.69 1.79 -21.00
C SER A 505 -12.21 1.87 -21.11
N ASN A 506 -12.83 2.50 -20.13
CA ASN A 506 -14.28 2.68 -20.05
C ASN A 506 -14.58 4.01 -19.36
N SER A 507 -15.71 4.64 -19.67
CA SER A 507 -16.11 5.91 -19.06
C SER A 507 -16.38 5.82 -17.56
N GLU A 508 -16.59 4.63 -17.01
CA GLU A 508 -16.74 4.43 -15.56
C GLU A 508 -15.41 4.07 -14.86
N ILE A 509 -14.27 4.08 -15.58
CA ILE A 509 -12.95 3.90 -14.95
C ILE A 509 -12.32 5.27 -14.72
N ALA A 510 -11.97 5.56 -13.47
CA ALA A 510 -11.18 6.73 -13.09
C ALA A 510 -9.80 6.26 -12.62
N GLN A 511 -9.53 6.26 -11.31
CA GLN A 511 -8.25 5.75 -10.81
C GLN A 511 -8.33 4.23 -10.66
N SER A 512 -7.48 3.50 -11.38
CA SER A 512 -7.53 2.03 -11.49
C SER A 512 -6.90 1.30 -10.29
N TRP A 513 -7.44 1.55 -9.09
CA TRP A 513 -7.00 0.92 -7.83
C TRP A 513 -7.35 -0.57 -7.72
N SER A 514 -8.33 -1.03 -8.50
CA SER A 514 -8.77 -2.42 -8.51
C SER A 514 -7.71 -3.32 -9.13
N ALA A 515 -7.26 -4.33 -8.39
CA ALA A 515 -6.42 -5.38 -8.93
C ALA A 515 -7.26 -6.27 -9.86
N PRO A 516 -6.81 -6.54 -11.09
CA PRO A 516 -7.57 -7.34 -12.04
C PRO A 516 -7.42 -8.84 -11.75
N ILE A 517 -8.49 -9.49 -11.27
CA ILE A 517 -8.44 -10.89 -10.80
C ILE A 517 -8.92 -11.86 -11.89
N VAL A 518 -8.20 -12.96 -12.11
CA VAL A 518 -8.54 -13.97 -13.12
C VAL A 518 -9.40 -15.11 -12.54
N SER A 519 -10.50 -15.42 -13.22
CA SER A 519 -11.38 -16.56 -12.92
C SER A 519 -11.85 -17.25 -14.20
N SER A 520 -12.30 -18.51 -14.12
CA SER A 520 -12.92 -19.21 -15.25
C SER A 520 -14.44 -19.26 -15.12
N ILE A 521 -15.17 -19.19 -16.23
CA ILE A 521 -16.61 -19.43 -16.30
C ILE A 521 -16.96 -20.42 -17.42
N PRO A 522 -17.97 -21.30 -17.25
CA PRO A 522 -18.54 -22.03 -18.38
C PRO A 522 -19.25 -21.05 -19.32
N VAL A 523 -19.13 -21.21 -20.64
CA VAL A 523 -19.75 -20.29 -21.62
C VAL A 523 -20.59 -21.00 -22.68
N SER A 524 -20.36 -22.29 -22.90
CA SER A 524 -21.12 -23.08 -23.85
C SER A 524 -21.09 -24.57 -23.52
N ILE A 525 -21.98 -25.32 -24.16
CA ILE A 525 -22.08 -26.77 -24.06
C ILE A 525 -22.22 -27.39 -25.45
N ASP A 526 -21.55 -28.51 -25.69
CA ASP A 526 -21.77 -29.32 -26.89
C ASP A 526 -23.10 -30.08 -26.75
N GLY A 527 -24.05 -29.82 -27.65
CA GLY A 527 -25.40 -30.37 -27.55
C GLY A 527 -25.52 -31.90 -27.71
N THR A 528 -24.46 -32.57 -28.16
CA THR A 528 -24.45 -34.04 -28.38
C THR A 528 -23.73 -34.77 -27.24
N THR A 529 -22.59 -34.23 -26.82
CA THR A 529 -21.72 -34.84 -25.80
C THR A 529 -21.99 -34.29 -24.41
N GLY A 530 -22.48 -33.07 -24.28
CA GLY A 530 -22.62 -32.37 -23.00
C GLY A 530 -21.31 -31.78 -22.50
N LYS A 531 -20.23 -31.81 -23.30
CA LYS A 531 -18.94 -31.24 -22.92
C LYS A 531 -19.03 -29.72 -22.82
N ARG A 532 -18.61 -29.16 -21.69
CA ARG A 532 -18.65 -27.72 -21.41
C ARG A 532 -17.38 -27.05 -21.91
N THR A 533 -17.53 -25.86 -22.47
CA THR A 533 -16.40 -24.97 -22.81
C THR A 533 -16.29 -23.89 -21.75
N PHE A 534 -15.09 -23.68 -21.23
CA PHE A 534 -14.78 -22.64 -20.25
C PHE A 534 -14.01 -21.50 -20.92
N LYS A 535 -14.20 -20.30 -20.39
CA LYS A 535 -13.44 -19.11 -20.76
C LYS A 535 -12.87 -18.48 -19.50
N ASP A 536 -11.64 -18.00 -19.58
CA ASP A 536 -11.00 -17.25 -18.53
C ASP A 536 -11.37 -15.77 -18.68
N VAL A 537 -11.79 -15.15 -17.58
CA VAL A 537 -12.28 -13.79 -17.49
C VAL A 537 -11.47 -13.02 -16.47
N LEU A 538 -11.34 -11.72 -16.73
CA LEU A 538 -10.71 -10.76 -15.84
C LEU A 538 -11.80 -9.94 -15.15
N ILE A 539 -11.76 -9.87 -13.83
CA ILE A 539 -12.79 -9.24 -13.00
C ILE A 539 -12.15 -8.12 -12.18
N PHE A 540 -12.74 -6.93 -12.25
CA PHE A 540 -12.27 -5.71 -11.55
C PHE A 540 -13.39 -4.68 -11.43
N THR A 541 -13.16 -3.63 -10.66
CA THR A 541 -14.08 -2.51 -10.45
C THR A 541 -13.66 -1.26 -11.23
N GLY A 542 -14.55 -0.27 -11.31
CA GLY A 542 -14.32 1.04 -11.93
C GLY A 542 -13.26 1.88 -11.21
N GLY A 543 -12.90 1.51 -9.98
CA GLY A 543 -11.87 2.18 -9.21
C GLY A 543 -12.37 3.39 -8.43
N TYR A 544 -11.43 4.20 -7.93
CA TYR A 544 -11.70 5.35 -7.07
C TYR A 544 -11.98 6.61 -7.89
N ASP A 545 -12.97 7.38 -7.44
CA ASP A 545 -13.23 8.73 -7.95
C ASP A 545 -12.70 9.76 -6.94
N PRO A 546 -11.65 10.55 -7.28
CA PRO A 546 -11.10 11.56 -6.38
C PRO A 546 -12.07 12.70 -6.01
N GLU A 547 -13.26 12.78 -6.62
CA GLU A 547 -14.35 13.60 -6.07
C GLU A 547 -14.62 13.27 -4.59
N GLU A 548 -14.43 12.02 -4.17
CA GLU A 548 -14.61 11.58 -2.79
C GLU A 548 -13.58 12.16 -1.80
N ASP A 549 -12.46 12.71 -2.28
CA ASP A 549 -11.49 13.43 -1.44
C ASP A 549 -12.05 14.78 -0.95
N SER A 550 -13.12 15.28 -1.58
CA SER A 550 -13.83 16.50 -1.15
C SER A 550 -14.91 16.24 -0.10
N TYR A 551 -15.06 15.00 0.35
CA TYR A 551 -16.01 14.62 1.39
C TYR A 551 -15.31 13.85 2.53
N PRO A 552 -15.71 14.00 3.80
CA PRO A 552 -16.52 15.10 4.33
C PRO A 552 -15.94 16.45 3.88
N GLU A 553 -16.80 17.45 3.72
CA GLU A 553 -16.37 18.75 3.19
C GLU A 553 -15.16 19.30 3.96
N PRO A 554 -14.18 19.89 3.25
CA PRO A 554 -12.96 20.34 3.90
C PRO A 554 -13.24 21.53 4.81
N PHE A 555 -12.60 21.54 5.98
CA PHE A 555 -12.69 22.61 6.96
C PHE A 555 -11.28 22.95 7.48
N ASN A 556 -11.14 24.12 8.11
CA ASN A 556 -9.90 24.47 8.79
C ASN A 556 -10.00 24.01 10.24
N ASP A 557 -9.33 22.92 10.58
CA ASP A 557 -9.28 22.39 11.95
C ASP A 557 -8.39 23.30 12.83
N VAL A 558 -8.99 24.37 13.38
CA VAL A 558 -8.26 25.41 14.12
C VAL A 558 -7.94 24.94 15.53
N ASP A 559 -8.82 24.13 16.11
CA ASP A 559 -8.66 23.58 17.46
C ASP A 559 -8.06 22.16 17.52
N ASN A 560 -7.79 21.56 16.35
CA ASN A 560 -7.21 20.22 16.18
C ASN A 560 -8.09 19.13 16.81
N SER A 561 -9.40 19.32 16.78
CA SER A 561 -10.40 18.35 17.23
C SER A 561 -10.73 17.29 16.18
N GLY A 562 -10.32 17.51 14.92
CA GLY A 562 -10.69 16.65 13.80
C GLY A 562 -12.19 16.73 13.47
N SER A 563 -12.86 17.82 13.82
CA SER A 563 -14.31 17.98 13.64
C SER A 563 -14.70 19.45 13.46
N PRO A 564 -15.52 19.83 12.45
CA PRO A 564 -15.93 21.23 12.21
C PRO A 564 -17.02 21.72 13.20
N PHE A 565 -17.14 21.08 14.36
CA PHE A 565 -18.22 21.30 15.33
C PHE A 565 -17.63 21.70 16.68
N THR A 566 -18.26 22.68 17.32
CA THR A 566 -17.92 23.05 18.70
C THR A 566 -18.23 21.92 19.68
N ASP A 567 -17.68 21.98 20.91
CA ASP A 567 -18.02 21.08 22.02
C ASP A 567 -19.53 20.91 22.29
N GLN A 568 -20.36 21.87 21.85
CA GLN A 568 -21.82 21.83 21.99
C GLN A 568 -22.53 21.20 20.77
N GLY A 569 -21.77 20.69 19.79
CA GLY A 569 -22.26 20.02 18.58
C GLY A 569 -22.85 20.94 17.52
N ASN A 570 -22.54 22.24 17.55
CA ASN A 570 -22.95 23.18 16.49
C ASN A 570 -21.80 23.40 15.52
N LEU A 571 -22.09 23.66 14.24
CA LEU A 571 -21.06 24.04 13.27
C LEU A 571 -20.28 25.25 13.76
N ASP A 572 -18.95 25.14 13.72
CA ASP A 572 -18.06 26.24 14.00
C ASP A 572 -17.78 27.02 12.70
N PHE A 573 -18.35 28.23 12.60
CA PHE A 573 -18.16 29.09 11.44
C PHE A 573 -16.76 29.72 11.33
N ASP A 574 -15.93 29.58 12.36
CA ASP A 574 -14.52 29.93 12.28
C ASP A 574 -13.71 28.84 11.55
N GLU A 575 -14.18 27.60 11.56
CA GLU A 575 -13.55 26.43 10.92
C GLU A 575 -14.10 26.13 9.52
N TRP A 576 -15.43 26.06 9.40
CA TRP A 576 -16.15 25.80 8.15
C TRP A 576 -17.04 26.96 7.72
N LYS A 577 -16.92 27.38 6.48
CA LYS A 577 -17.58 28.58 5.94
C LYS A 577 -18.43 28.25 4.73
N PHE A 578 -19.75 28.37 4.91
CA PHE A 578 -20.75 28.20 3.84
C PHE A 578 -20.56 29.14 2.62
N ASN A 579 -19.77 30.22 2.76
CA ASN A 579 -19.54 31.17 1.68
C ASN A 579 -18.18 30.97 0.97
N GLU A 580 -17.40 29.96 1.36
CA GLU A 580 -16.15 29.58 0.70
C GLU A 580 -16.44 28.39 -0.25
N PRO A 581 -16.35 28.56 -1.58
CA PRO A 581 -16.68 27.50 -2.53
C PRO A 581 -15.79 26.25 -2.46
N THR A 582 -14.65 26.35 -1.79
CA THR A 582 -13.77 25.20 -1.55
C THR A 582 -14.17 24.41 -0.31
N GLN A 583 -15.04 24.95 0.55
CA GLN A 583 -15.55 24.31 1.77
C GLN A 583 -17.02 23.92 1.66
N ASP A 584 -17.86 24.70 0.99
CA ASP A 584 -19.25 24.33 0.63
C ASP A 584 -19.27 23.96 -0.86
N VAL A 585 -18.96 22.71 -1.15
CA VAL A 585 -18.71 22.19 -2.51
C VAL A 585 -19.99 22.24 -3.36
N TYR A 586 -21.16 22.11 -2.72
CA TYR A 586 -22.47 22.15 -3.39
C TYR A 586 -23.21 23.49 -3.30
N ASP A 587 -22.65 24.52 -2.66
CA ASP A 587 -23.30 25.83 -2.41
C ASP A 587 -24.70 25.65 -1.79
N ASN A 588 -24.84 24.69 -0.89
CA ASN A 588 -26.11 24.30 -0.30
C ASN A 588 -26.32 24.90 1.11
N ASN A 589 -25.31 25.60 1.65
CA ASN A 589 -25.28 26.20 2.97
C ASN A 589 -25.42 25.18 4.12
N SER A 590 -24.96 23.95 3.92
CA SER A 590 -24.94 22.85 4.89
C SER A 590 -23.62 22.11 4.79
N TYR A 591 -23.09 21.66 5.93
CA TYR A 591 -21.89 20.83 5.93
C TYR A 591 -22.24 19.41 5.47
N ASP A 592 -21.62 18.97 4.38
CA ASP A 592 -21.83 17.63 3.82
C ASP A 592 -20.78 16.63 4.33
N TYR A 593 -21.25 15.63 5.09
CA TYR A 593 -20.41 14.55 5.62
C TYR A 593 -20.03 13.51 4.57
N TYR A 594 -20.73 13.52 3.45
CA TYR A 594 -20.61 12.55 2.37
C TYR A 594 -21.16 13.17 1.09
N ASN A 595 -20.84 12.57 -0.05
CA ASN A 595 -21.36 12.98 -1.35
C ASN A 595 -22.90 12.80 -1.41
N PRO A 596 -23.69 13.89 -1.37
CA PRO A 596 -25.14 13.84 -1.38
C PRO A 596 -25.72 13.45 -2.76
N GLU A 597 -24.90 13.47 -3.80
CA GLU A 597 -25.30 13.09 -5.16
C GLU A 597 -24.85 11.67 -5.53
N LYS A 598 -23.82 11.58 -6.37
CA LYS A 598 -23.25 10.37 -6.94
C LYS A 598 -21.87 10.74 -7.48
N ASN A 599 -20.97 9.77 -7.59
CA ASN A 599 -19.70 10.00 -8.26
C ASN A 599 -19.89 10.24 -9.75
N GLU A 600 -18.94 10.89 -10.41
CA GLU A 600 -18.90 10.96 -11.87
C GLU A 600 -18.37 9.67 -12.50
N TYR A 601 -17.45 8.99 -11.82
CA TYR A 601 -16.71 7.83 -12.29
C TYR A 601 -16.64 6.71 -11.22
N GLY A 602 -16.03 5.57 -11.57
CA GLY A 602 -15.73 4.48 -10.65
C GLY A 602 -16.92 3.58 -10.29
N ARG A 603 -18.13 3.85 -10.78
CA ARG A 603 -19.40 3.20 -10.36
C ARG A 603 -19.68 1.92 -11.13
N GLY A 604 -18.67 1.07 -11.29
CA GLY A 604 -18.74 -0.08 -12.19
C GLY A 604 -18.09 -1.33 -11.63
N ILE A 605 -18.60 -2.49 -12.04
CA ILE A 605 -17.97 -3.80 -11.88
C ILE A 605 -17.94 -4.44 -13.27
N PHE A 606 -16.80 -5.00 -13.65
CA PHE A 606 -16.56 -5.54 -14.98
C PHE A 606 -16.05 -6.98 -14.91
N ALA A 607 -16.52 -7.81 -15.84
CA ALA A 607 -15.91 -9.08 -16.19
C ALA A 607 -15.69 -9.10 -17.71
N ILE A 608 -14.44 -9.11 -18.14
CA ILE A 608 -14.04 -9.09 -19.56
C ILE A 608 -13.35 -10.38 -19.95
N ASP A 609 -13.40 -10.72 -21.22
CA ASP A 609 -12.66 -11.84 -21.78
C ASP A 609 -11.15 -11.54 -21.78
N ILE A 610 -10.35 -12.41 -21.16
CA ILE A 610 -8.90 -12.21 -21.05
C ILE A 610 -8.21 -12.25 -22.43
N GLU A 611 -8.80 -12.93 -23.41
CA GLU A 611 -8.25 -13.03 -24.76
C GLU A 611 -8.63 -11.85 -25.66
N ASP A 612 -9.69 -11.11 -25.31
CA ASP A 612 -10.23 -9.98 -26.06
C ASP A 612 -11.01 -9.03 -25.15
N ALA A 613 -10.35 -7.98 -24.65
CA ALA A 613 -10.97 -7.01 -23.75
C ALA A 613 -12.15 -6.23 -24.35
N SER A 614 -12.32 -6.22 -25.68
CA SER A 614 -13.51 -5.62 -26.31
C SER A 614 -14.78 -6.44 -26.08
N ASN A 615 -14.63 -7.71 -25.73
CA ASN A 615 -15.71 -8.62 -25.38
C ASN A 615 -15.98 -8.57 -23.87
N ILE A 616 -16.80 -7.60 -23.46
CA ILE A 616 -17.32 -7.51 -22.09
C ILE A 616 -18.32 -8.65 -21.87
N ILE A 617 -17.97 -9.59 -20.98
CA ILE A 617 -18.82 -10.74 -20.65
C ILE A 617 -19.97 -10.31 -19.73
N PHE A 618 -19.65 -9.44 -18.78
CA PHE A 618 -20.58 -8.86 -17.84
C PHE A 618 -20.08 -7.48 -17.41
N SER A 619 -21.02 -6.56 -17.20
CA SER A 619 -20.75 -5.33 -16.45
C SER A 619 -21.99 -4.89 -15.69
N ALA A 620 -21.80 -4.30 -14.53
CA ALA A 620 -22.84 -3.61 -13.79
C ALA A 620 -22.36 -2.20 -13.48
N THR A 621 -23.05 -1.19 -14.00
CA THR A 621 -22.67 0.22 -13.81
C THR A 621 -23.84 1.06 -13.31
N TYR A 622 -23.57 2.30 -12.90
CA TYR A 622 -24.64 3.26 -12.65
C TYR A 622 -25.52 3.48 -13.89
N GLY A 623 -26.83 3.60 -13.68
CA GLY A 623 -27.74 4.17 -14.67
C GLY A 623 -28.96 4.79 -14.01
N ALA A 624 -29.48 5.89 -14.57
CA ALA A 624 -30.65 6.57 -14.01
C ALA A 624 -31.89 5.66 -13.89
N THR A 625 -31.95 4.61 -14.71
CA THR A 625 -32.95 3.54 -14.64
C THR A 625 -32.25 2.19 -14.58
N THR A 626 -32.76 1.29 -13.74
CA THR A 626 -32.26 -0.09 -13.68
C THR A 626 -32.65 -0.86 -14.95
N ASP A 627 -31.65 -1.43 -15.64
CA ASP A 627 -31.81 -2.34 -16.76
C ASP A 627 -30.92 -3.57 -16.54
N VAL A 628 -31.56 -4.71 -16.29
CA VAL A 628 -30.92 -6.01 -16.06
C VAL A 628 -31.32 -7.02 -17.14
N SER A 629 -31.79 -6.54 -18.30
CA SER A 629 -32.27 -7.39 -19.39
C SER A 629 -31.16 -8.13 -20.15
N THR A 630 -29.91 -7.70 -19.99
CA THR A 630 -28.72 -8.31 -20.58
C THR A 630 -27.60 -8.45 -19.53
N ASN A 631 -26.47 -9.05 -19.92
CA ASN A 631 -25.29 -9.10 -19.04
C ASN A 631 -24.56 -7.76 -18.92
N ILE A 632 -24.92 -6.77 -19.74
CA ILE A 632 -24.47 -5.39 -19.61
C ILE A 632 -25.60 -4.65 -18.88
N GLN A 633 -25.45 -4.53 -17.56
CA GLN A 633 -26.46 -4.05 -16.64
C GLN A 633 -26.20 -2.62 -16.21
N THR A 634 -27.28 -1.89 -15.98
CA THR A 634 -27.24 -0.60 -15.28
C THR A 634 -28.14 -0.66 -14.05
N LEU A 635 -27.67 -0.14 -12.91
CA LEU A 635 -28.42 -0.10 -11.66
C LEU A 635 -28.50 1.34 -11.14
N SER A 636 -29.70 1.80 -10.77
CA SER A 636 -29.87 3.14 -10.17
C SER A 636 -29.34 3.26 -8.75
N SER A 637 -29.05 2.12 -8.10
CA SER A 637 -28.48 2.04 -6.76
C SER A 637 -26.97 2.22 -6.71
N MET A 638 -26.23 1.87 -7.78
CA MET A 638 -24.75 1.93 -7.82
C MET A 638 -24.29 3.38 -8.07
N LYS A 639 -24.55 4.28 -7.14
CA LYS A 639 -24.25 5.71 -7.30
C LYS A 639 -22.79 6.06 -7.07
N PHE A 640 -22.06 5.22 -6.33
CA PHE A 640 -20.76 5.57 -5.81
C PHE A 640 -19.66 4.68 -6.36
N CYS A 641 -18.43 5.17 -6.30
CA CYS A 641 -17.27 4.51 -6.84
C CYS A 641 -16.92 3.25 -6.04
N PHE A 642 -16.27 2.28 -6.69
CA PHE A 642 -15.82 1.03 -6.10
C PHE A 642 -14.29 1.06 -5.97
N PRO A 643 -13.76 1.59 -4.86
CA PRO A 643 -12.33 1.92 -4.73
C PRO A 643 -11.40 0.71 -4.71
N ALA A 644 -11.92 -0.47 -4.37
CA ALA A 644 -11.11 -1.65 -4.09
C ALA A 644 -11.32 -2.77 -5.11
N SER A 645 -10.37 -3.70 -5.17
CA SER A 645 -10.53 -4.99 -5.85
C SER A 645 -11.75 -5.73 -5.31
N PRO A 646 -12.57 -6.39 -6.14
CA PRO A 646 -13.67 -7.19 -5.62
C PRO A 646 -13.13 -8.47 -4.96
N SER A 647 -13.83 -8.97 -3.95
CA SER A 647 -13.56 -10.28 -3.37
C SER A 647 -14.18 -11.37 -4.22
N ILE A 648 -13.34 -12.25 -4.75
CA ILE A 648 -13.75 -13.32 -5.66
C ILE A 648 -13.56 -14.67 -4.99
N VAL A 649 -14.63 -15.45 -4.92
CA VAL A 649 -14.54 -16.85 -4.51
C VAL A 649 -14.56 -17.73 -5.75
N THR A 650 -13.54 -18.58 -5.90
CA THR A 650 -13.48 -19.59 -6.96
C THR A 650 -13.46 -20.99 -6.36
N GLY A 651 -13.84 -21.98 -7.15
CA GLY A 651 -13.92 -23.36 -6.70
C GLY A 651 -13.64 -24.36 -7.81
N SER A 652 -13.75 -25.64 -7.45
CA SER A 652 -13.75 -26.73 -8.43
C SER A 652 -15.15 -26.95 -8.95
N TYR A 653 -15.30 -26.99 -10.27
CA TYR A 653 -16.54 -27.26 -10.97
C TYR A 653 -16.49 -28.65 -11.59
N SER A 654 -17.27 -29.57 -11.04
CA SER A 654 -17.37 -30.94 -11.53
C SER A 654 -18.51 -31.04 -12.54
N TYR A 655 -18.28 -31.71 -13.66
CA TYR A 655 -19.28 -31.89 -14.70
C TYR A 655 -19.13 -33.24 -15.38
N VAL A 656 -20.23 -33.74 -15.95
CA VAL A 656 -20.26 -35.03 -16.65
C VAL A 656 -20.57 -34.78 -18.12
N TYR A 657 -19.84 -35.47 -19.00
CA TYR A 657 -20.12 -35.48 -20.44
C TYR A 657 -19.90 -36.87 -21.03
N LYS A 658 -20.29 -37.03 -22.30
CA LYS A 658 -20.15 -38.26 -23.06
C LYS A 658 -18.96 -38.22 -23.99
N GLU A 659 -18.18 -39.28 -23.96
CA GLU A 659 -17.14 -39.54 -24.94
C GLU A 659 -17.07 -41.04 -25.23
N GLY A 660 -17.10 -41.43 -26.51
CA GLY A 660 -17.05 -42.84 -26.90
C GLY A 660 -18.18 -43.72 -26.36
N GLY A 661 -19.33 -43.13 -25.99
CA GLY A 661 -20.47 -43.84 -25.39
C GLY A 661 -20.40 -44.05 -23.88
N ASN A 662 -19.34 -43.59 -23.22
CA ASN A 662 -19.19 -43.62 -21.76
C ASN A 662 -19.42 -42.24 -21.15
N LEU A 663 -19.82 -42.20 -19.88
CA LEU A 663 -19.84 -40.98 -19.07
C LEU A 663 -18.46 -40.73 -18.47
N ILE A 664 -17.96 -39.52 -18.64
CA ILE A 664 -16.70 -39.04 -18.08
C ILE A 664 -17.05 -37.89 -17.12
N GLU A 665 -16.63 -38.02 -15.87
CA GLU A 665 -16.61 -36.91 -14.92
C GLU A 665 -15.28 -36.15 -15.11
N GLU A 666 -15.38 -34.84 -15.29
CA GLU A 666 -14.25 -33.94 -15.40
C GLU A 666 -14.40 -32.79 -14.39
N ARG A 667 -13.27 -32.27 -13.91
CA ARG A 667 -13.24 -31.15 -12.96
C ARG A 667 -12.41 -30.02 -13.52
N LYS A 668 -12.98 -28.82 -13.54
CA LYS A 668 -12.27 -27.58 -13.84
C LYS A 668 -12.06 -26.81 -12.54
N SER A 669 -10.80 -26.47 -12.23
CA SER A 669 -10.45 -25.61 -11.09
C SER A 669 -10.54 -24.13 -11.47
N ASN A 670 -10.52 -23.26 -10.45
CA ASN A 670 -10.61 -21.80 -10.59
C ASN A 670 -11.89 -21.31 -11.28
N VAL A 671 -13.01 -22.00 -11.10
CA VAL A 671 -14.30 -21.57 -11.65
C VAL A 671 -14.98 -20.63 -10.67
N LEU A 672 -15.47 -19.49 -11.19
CA LEU A 672 -16.17 -18.48 -10.41
C LEU A 672 -17.33 -19.09 -9.62
N LYS A 673 -17.43 -18.71 -8.34
CA LYS A 673 -18.60 -19.00 -7.49
C LYS A 673 -19.42 -17.76 -7.24
N VAL A 674 -18.80 -16.73 -6.68
CA VAL A 674 -19.46 -15.47 -6.32
C VAL A 674 -18.43 -14.35 -6.28
N ILE A 675 -18.90 -13.13 -6.52
CA ILE A 675 -18.12 -11.89 -6.40
C ILE A 675 -18.81 -11.01 -5.35
N TYR A 676 -18.03 -10.42 -4.45
CA TYR A 676 -18.47 -9.35 -3.56
C TYR A 676 -17.69 -8.07 -3.86
N ALA A 677 -18.39 -6.95 -3.98
CA ALA A 677 -17.77 -5.65 -4.18
C ALA A 677 -18.42 -4.62 -3.27
N THR A 678 -17.59 -3.81 -2.62
CA THR A 678 -18.04 -2.75 -1.71
C THR A 678 -17.80 -1.40 -2.38
N ASP A 679 -18.82 -0.56 -2.43
CA ASP A 679 -18.65 0.83 -2.84
C ASP A 679 -18.04 1.69 -1.72
N ILE A 680 -17.61 2.90 -2.06
CA ILE A 680 -16.96 3.80 -1.11
C ILE A 680 -17.84 4.08 0.11
N TYR A 681 -19.18 4.06 0.02
CA TYR A 681 -20.10 4.29 1.14
C TYR A 681 -20.64 3.01 1.78
N SER A 682 -19.84 1.94 1.73
CA SER A 682 -20.10 0.70 2.47
C SER A 682 -21.39 -0.02 2.04
N ASN A 683 -21.83 0.14 0.78
CA ASN A 683 -22.81 -0.75 0.18
C ASN A 683 -22.09 -1.97 -0.38
N VAL A 684 -22.51 -3.16 0.04
CA VAL A 684 -21.91 -4.43 -0.39
C VAL A 684 -22.83 -5.08 -1.41
N TYR A 685 -22.28 -5.33 -2.60
CA TYR A 685 -22.97 -5.98 -3.70
C TYR A 685 -22.45 -7.40 -3.87
N ARG A 686 -23.37 -8.36 -3.95
CA ARG A 686 -23.12 -9.73 -4.37
C ARG A 686 -23.44 -9.86 -5.85
N ILE A 687 -22.56 -10.55 -6.59
CA ILE A 687 -22.76 -10.87 -8.00
C ILE A 687 -22.63 -12.37 -8.21
N ASP A 688 -23.71 -12.96 -8.72
CA ASP A 688 -23.82 -14.39 -9.01
C ASP A 688 -23.81 -14.66 -10.51
N TYR A 689 -23.13 -15.72 -10.90
CA TYR A 689 -23.17 -16.24 -12.26
C TYR A 689 -23.83 -17.62 -12.29
N SER A 690 -25.01 -17.70 -12.89
CA SER A 690 -25.76 -18.96 -13.03
C SER A 690 -25.60 -19.53 -14.43
N PHE A 691 -25.12 -20.78 -14.50
CA PHE A 691 -25.00 -21.55 -15.74
C PHE A 691 -25.67 -22.93 -15.56
N ASP A 692 -26.96 -22.98 -15.88
CA ASP A 692 -27.76 -24.20 -15.73
C ASP A 692 -27.96 -24.87 -17.08
N ILE A 693 -27.91 -26.20 -17.08
CA ILE A 693 -28.13 -27.01 -18.28
C ILE A 693 -29.33 -27.92 -18.10
N ASN A 694 -30.01 -28.20 -19.20
CA ASN A 694 -30.94 -29.31 -19.27
C ASN A 694 -30.10 -30.57 -19.49
N ASP A 695 -30.02 -31.42 -18.48
CA ASP A 695 -29.27 -32.65 -18.53
C ASP A 695 -30.14 -33.91 -18.60
N ASP A 696 -31.48 -33.79 -18.70
CA ASP A 696 -32.49 -34.86 -18.62
C ASP A 696 -31.93 -36.27 -18.92
N VAL A 697 -31.43 -36.91 -17.86
CA VAL A 697 -30.78 -38.21 -17.89
C VAL A 697 -31.83 -39.26 -17.57
N ASP A 698 -32.29 -39.98 -18.58
CA ASP A 698 -33.01 -41.23 -18.35
C ASP A 698 -31.98 -42.32 -17.99
N LEU A 699 -31.73 -42.45 -16.68
CA LEU A 699 -30.81 -43.42 -16.10
C LEU A 699 -31.21 -44.88 -16.41
N ASP A 700 -32.48 -45.15 -16.72
CA ASP A 700 -32.99 -46.49 -17.03
C ASP A 700 -32.79 -46.87 -18.51
N THR A 701 -32.74 -45.89 -19.42
CA THR A 701 -32.60 -46.16 -20.86
C THR A 701 -31.25 -45.79 -21.44
N SER A 702 -30.37 -45.11 -20.69
CA SER A 702 -29.09 -44.55 -21.17
C SER A 702 -29.23 -43.62 -22.39
N THR A 703 -30.46 -43.17 -22.65
CA THR A 703 -30.79 -42.20 -23.68
C THR A 703 -30.83 -40.83 -23.04
N PHE A 704 -30.14 -39.86 -23.65
CA PHE A 704 -30.11 -38.49 -23.12
C PHE A 704 -30.86 -37.61 -24.10
N GLY A 705 -31.64 -36.66 -23.57
CA GLY A 705 -32.10 -35.53 -24.36
C GLY A 705 -30.91 -34.72 -24.93
N PRO A 706 -31.13 -33.84 -25.91
CA PRO A 706 -30.09 -32.92 -26.35
C PRO A 706 -29.67 -32.02 -25.17
N PHE A 707 -28.37 -31.89 -24.93
CA PHE A 707 -27.86 -30.96 -23.93
C PHE A 707 -28.10 -29.52 -24.40
N SER A 708 -28.68 -28.69 -23.55
CA SER A 708 -28.91 -27.28 -23.85
C SER A 708 -28.80 -26.42 -22.60
N ILE A 709 -28.36 -25.18 -22.77
CA ILE A 709 -28.33 -24.19 -21.69
C ILE A 709 -29.77 -23.77 -21.36
N VAL A 710 -30.13 -23.86 -20.07
CA VAL A 710 -31.42 -23.41 -19.53
C VAL A 710 -31.29 -22.02 -18.91
N ASN A 711 -30.14 -21.75 -18.29
CA ASN A 711 -29.85 -20.47 -17.66
C ASN A 711 -28.39 -20.06 -17.93
N ASN A 712 -28.18 -18.77 -18.19
CA ASN A 712 -26.86 -18.17 -18.40
C ASN A 712 -26.96 -16.68 -18.10
N THR A 713 -27.14 -16.36 -16.82
CA THR A 713 -27.45 -15.02 -16.35
C THR A 713 -26.51 -14.59 -15.24
N TRP A 714 -26.26 -13.29 -15.21
CA TRP A 714 -25.60 -12.61 -14.11
C TRP A 714 -26.64 -11.88 -13.28
N THR A 715 -26.54 -11.95 -11.96
CA THR A 715 -27.44 -11.27 -11.04
C THR A 715 -26.63 -10.40 -10.10
N VAL A 716 -27.09 -9.16 -9.87
CA VAL A 716 -26.48 -8.23 -8.92
C VAL A 716 -27.47 -7.94 -7.80
N THR A 717 -27.05 -8.19 -6.58
CA THR A 717 -27.87 -8.03 -5.37
C THR A 717 -27.13 -7.11 -4.40
N ASN A 718 -27.76 -6.00 -4.00
CA ASN A 718 -27.26 -5.24 -2.85
C ASN A 718 -27.60 -6.03 -1.58
N ILE A 719 -26.59 -6.49 -0.85
CA ILE A 719 -26.78 -7.32 0.34
C ILE A 719 -26.67 -6.53 1.64
N PHE A 720 -25.97 -5.40 1.65
CA PHE A 720 -25.80 -4.59 2.85
C PHE A 720 -25.58 -3.13 2.55
N SER A 721 -26.11 -2.26 3.40
CA SER A 721 -25.83 -0.82 3.39
C SER A 721 -25.44 -0.36 4.79
N GLY A 722 -24.17 0.06 4.94
CA GLY A 722 -23.62 0.53 6.22
C GLY A 722 -24.02 1.96 6.60
N ASN A 723 -24.70 2.70 5.71
CA ASN A 723 -25.15 4.06 5.92
C ASN A 723 -26.68 4.17 5.64
N PRO A 724 -27.47 4.85 6.50
CA PRO A 724 -27.11 5.40 7.82
C PRO A 724 -26.82 4.29 8.84
N GLY A 725 -26.15 4.66 9.93
CA GLY A 725 -25.73 3.78 11.01
C GLY A 725 -26.83 3.63 12.06
N SER A 726 -26.70 2.59 12.88
CA SER A 726 -27.69 2.23 13.89
C SER A 726 -27.47 3.02 15.18
N SER A 727 -28.57 3.49 15.77
CA SER A 727 -28.59 4.09 17.12
C SER A 727 -28.51 3.06 18.25
N SER A 728 -28.29 1.77 17.93
CA SER A 728 -28.25 0.70 18.91
C SER A 728 -27.15 0.91 19.96
N ILE A 729 -27.46 0.53 21.19
CA ILE A 729 -26.45 0.38 22.23
C ILE A 729 -25.87 -1.03 22.17
N SER A 730 -24.65 -1.21 22.69
CA SER A 730 -24.04 -2.52 22.81
C SER A 730 -25.00 -3.53 23.47
N GLY A 731 -25.16 -4.69 22.83
CA GLY A 731 -26.06 -5.74 23.28
C GLY A 731 -27.52 -5.60 22.80
N SER A 732 -27.79 -4.78 21.77
CA SER A 732 -29.15 -4.60 21.25
C SER A 732 -29.19 -4.33 19.75
N PHE A 733 -30.38 -4.54 19.17
CA PHE A 733 -30.77 -3.97 17.88
C PHE A 733 -31.29 -2.53 18.09
N GLY A 734 -31.17 -1.70 17.08
CA GLY A 734 -31.68 -0.33 17.11
C GLY A 734 -31.94 0.16 15.70
N ALA A 735 -32.93 1.05 15.54
CA ALA A 735 -33.19 1.66 14.26
C ALA A 735 -32.14 2.74 13.95
N GLY A 736 -31.73 2.85 12.69
CA GLY A 736 -30.81 3.87 12.24
C GLY A 736 -31.40 5.26 12.37
N ASP A 737 -30.54 6.23 12.64
CA ASP A 737 -30.93 7.63 12.75
C ASP A 737 -30.33 8.43 11.59
N GLU A 738 -31.12 8.65 10.53
CA GLU A 738 -30.69 9.47 9.39
C GLU A 738 -30.46 10.94 9.79
N THR A 739 -30.91 11.36 10.98
CA THR A 739 -30.73 12.72 11.50
C THR A 739 -29.48 12.89 12.36
N ASP A 740 -28.87 11.80 12.83
CA ASP A 740 -27.56 11.85 13.47
C ASP A 740 -26.48 11.82 12.39
N ALA A 741 -25.85 12.97 12.19
CA ALA A 741 -24.82 13.10 11.18
C ALA A 741 -23.57 12.25 11.47
N LYS A 742 -23.34 11.86 12.73
CA LYS A 742 -22.26 10.91 13.12
C LYS A 742 -22.52 9.49 12.64
N GLU A 743 -23.77 9.18 12.34
CA GLU A 743 -24.21 7.90 11.83
C GLU A 743 -24.29 7.90 10.29
N ASN A 744 -23.63 8.83 9.59
CA ASN A 744 -23.55 8.86 8.12
C ASN A 744 -22.10 9.02 7.60
N GLY A 745 -21.90 8.81 6.31
CA GLY A 745 -20.64 9.09 5.60
C GLY A 745 -19.48 8.13 5.84
N ARG A 746 -19.70 6.96 6.44
CA ARG A 746 -18.64 5.96 6.62
C ARG A 746 -18.12 5.46 5.29
N LYS A 747 -16.82 5.61 5.09
CA LYS A 747 -16.14 5.15 3.88
C LYS A 747 -15.52 3.77 4.02
N SER A 748 -15.45 3.02 2.92
CA SER A 748 -14.80 1.71 2.82
C SER A 748 -13.84 1.68 1.65
N PHE A 749 -12.56 1.38 1.91
CA PHE A 749 -11.50 1.32 0.89
C PHE A 749 -11.02 -0.12 0.58
N TYR A 750 -11.57 -1.11 1.26
CA TYR A 750 -11.19 -2.52 1.12
C TYR A 750 -12.43 -3.40 0.92
N PRO A 751 -12.30 -4.50 0.16
CA PRO A 751 -13.40 -5.44 -0.01
C PRO A 751 -13.58 -6.33 1.22
N PRO A 752 -14.72 -7.01 1.35
CA PRO A 752 -14.94 -7.93 2.45
C PRO A 752 -14.12 -9.20 2.27
N VAL A 753 -13.49 -9.66 3.33
CA VAL A 753 -12.95 -11.03 3.37
C VAL A 753 -14.13 -11.99 3.46
N VAL A 754 -14.14 -13.02 2.61
CA VAL A 754 -15.28 -13.92 2.44
C VAL A 754 -14.96 -15.31 2.97
N SER A 755 -15.81 -15.83 3.86
CA SER A 755 -15.84 -17.23 4.26
C SER A 755 -17.11 -17.89 3.71
N LEU A 756 -16.98 -18.60 2.60
CA LEU A 756 -18.09 -19.33 1.97
C LEU A 756 -18.38 -20.64 2.73
N GLY A 757 -19.66 -20.90 3.01
CA GLY A 757 -20.14 -22.01 3.84
C GLY A 757 -20.50 -21.61 5.28
N GLY A 758 -20.51 -20.32 5.61
CA GLY A 758 -20.94 -19.78 6.91
C GLY A 758 -19.95 -19.98 8.07
N ALA A 759 -20.39 -19.65 9.28
CA ALA A 759 -19.60 -19.64 10.53
C ALA A 759 -20.03 -20.74 11.51
N CYS A 760 -19.91 -22.02 11.11
CA CYS A 760 -20.20 -23.25 11.88
C CYS A 760 -20.93 -23.09 13.25
N ASN A 761 -22.15 -23.63 13.35
CA ASN A 761 -23.12 -23.58 14.49
C ASN A 761 -24.00 -22.32 14.58
N TYR A 762 -23.54 -21.16 14.11
CA TYR A 762 -24.38 -19.95 14.10
C TYR A 762 -25.25 -19.90 12.84
N LEU A 763 -24.66 -20.28 11.71
CA LEU A 763 -25.26 -20.23 10.37
C LEU A 763 -24.86 -21.48 9.59
N ASP A 764 -25.32 -22.62 10.10
CA ASP A 764 -25.10 -23.91 9.45
C ASP A 764 -26.21 -24.13 8.42
N PRO A 765 -25.90 -24.61 7.19
CA PRO A 765 -26.91 -25.09 6.25
C PRO A 765 -27.95 -26.05 6.87
N GLY A 766 -27.55 -26.77 7.93
CA GLY A 766 -28.41 -27.64 8.72
C GLY A 766 -29.51 -26.95 9.51
N ASN A 767 -29.42 -25.64 9.75
CA ASN A 767 -30.42 -24.86 10.48
C ASN A 767 -31.69 -24.68 9.64
N TYR A 768 -31.60 -24.51 8.32
CA TYR A 768 -32.76 -24.32 7.42
C TYR A 768 -33.59 -25.60 7.20
N ARG A 769 -34.48 -25.92 8.14
CA ARG A 769 -35.42 -27.05 8.08
C ARG A 769 -36.81 -26.66 8.58
N PHE A 770 -37.80 -26.72 7.71
CA PHE A 770 -39.22 -26.47 8.04
C PHE A 770 -40.14 -27.53 7.41
N ILE A 771 -41.26 -27.83 8.08
CA ILE A 771 -42.22 -28.82 7.59
C ILE A 771 -42.87 -28.32 6.30
N ASN A 772 -42.91 -29.18 5.28
CA ASN A 772 -43.44 -28.86 3.96
C ASN A 772 -42.68 -27.74 3.21
N THR A 773 -41.42 -27.45 3.54
CA THR A 773 -40.60 -26.51 2.76
C THR A 773 -39.35 -27.19 2.24
N ALA A 774 -39.03 -26.96 0.96
CA ALA A 774 -37.76 -27.35 0.37
C ALA A 774 -36.90 -26.11 0.18
N PHE A 775 -35.68 -26.15 0.73
CA PHE A 775 -34.70 -25.08 0.67
C PHE A 775 -33.58 -25.44 -0.32
N SER A 776 -33.04 -24.44 -1.02
CA SER A 776 -31.91 -24.54 -1.95
C SER A 776 -30.94 -23.39 -1.73
N GLY A 777 -29.65 -23.57 -2.05
CA GLY A 777 -28.62 -22.51 -1.94
C GLY A 777 -27.94 -22.40 -0.57
N GLN A 778 -28.26 -23.27 0.39
CA GLN A 778 -27.72 -23.19 1.76
C GLN A 778 -26.19 -23.35 1.83
N ASN A 779 -25.60 -24.10 0.89
CA ASN A 779 -24.15 -24.27 0.78
C ASN A 779 -23.42 -23.03 0.22
N GLU A 780 -24.15 -21.99 -0.17
CA GLU A 780 -23.63 -20.74 -0.71
C GLU A 780 -23.79 -19.57 0.27
N ILE A 781 -24.17 -19.85 1.53
CA ILE A 781 -24.17 -18.84 2.60
C ILE A 781 -22.73 -18.39 2.85
N ALA A 782 -22.52 -17.08 3.08
CA ALA A 782 -21.19 -16.53 3.32
C ALA A 782 -21.15 -15.68 4.59
N ALA A 783 -20.01 -15.67 5.27
CA ALA A 783 -19.67 -14.66 6.26
C ALA A 783 -18.68 -13.66 5.63
N LEU A 784 -18.97 -12.38 5.78
CA LEU A 784 -18.24 -11.26 5.18
C LEU A 784 -17.67 -10.39 6.29
N TYR A 785 -16.38 -10.06 6.22
CA TYR A 785 -15.72 -9.22 7.22
C TYR A 785 -15.04 -8.03 6.56
N PHE A 786 -15.36 -6.81 6.98
CA PHE A 786 -14.72 -5.59 6.49
C PHE A 786 -14.82 -4.44 7.49
N GLY A 787 -13.97 -3.43 7.33
CA GLY A 787 -13.95 -2.24 8.16
C GLY A 787 -14.16 -0.97 7.35
N THR A 788 -14.61 0.08 8.04
CA THR A 788 -14.73 1.43 7.51
C THR A 788 -13.59 2.32 8.02
N GLY A 789 -13.26 3.36 7.27
CA GLY A 789 -12.25 4.35 7.59
C GLY A 789 -12.11 5.36 6.46
N ASP A 790 -11.68 6.58 6.78
CA ASP A 790 -11.30 7.57 5.77
C ASP A 790 -9.78 7.63 5.65
N ARG A 791 -9.25 7.22 4.49
CA ARG A 791 -7.82 7.28 4.18
C ARG A 791 -7.33 8.71 4.00
N GLU A 792 -8.15 9.55 3.37
CA GLU A 792 -7.79 10.93 3.03
C GLU A 792 -7.85 11.81 4.28
N HIS A 793 -8.76 11.49 5.19
CA HIS A 793 -8.97 12.22 6.44
C HIS A 793 -8.85 11.33 7.68
N PRO A 794 -7.68 10.74 7.96
CA PRO A 794 -7.53 9.74 9.02
C PRO A 794 -7.68 10.31 10.44
N THR A 795 -7.62 11.64 10.59
CA THR A 795 -7.75 12.34 11.87
C THR A 795 -9.17 12.84 12.14
N TYR A 796 -10.10 12.69 11.21
CA TYR A 796 -11.46 13.18 11.39
C TYR A 796 -12.23 12.30 12.39
N THR A 797 -12.85 12.93 13.38
CA THR A 797 -13.52 12.27 14.52
C THR A 797 -15.04 12.40 14.47
N MET A 798 -15.59 13.14 13.50
CA MET A 798 -17.04 13.35 13.40
C MET A 798 -17.79 12.13 12.82
N ILE A 799 -17.09 11.19 12.18
CA ILE A 799 -17.65 9.94 11.64
C ILE A 799 -17.06 8.77 12.42
N LYS A 800 -17.92 8.04 13.13
CA LYS A 800 -17.48 6.87 13.88
C LYS A 800 -17.30 5.68 12.95
N ASN A 801 -16.12 5.10 12.94
CA ASN A 801 -15.84 3.93 12.11
C ASN A 801 -16.34 2.61 12.71
N ARG A 802 -16.41 1.58 11.87
CA ARG A 802 -17.00 0.27 12.17
C ARG A 802 -16.11 -0.85 11.68
N PHE A 803 -16.20 -1.99 12.36
CA PHE A 803 -15.86 -3.27 11.76
C PHE A 803 -17.10 -4.15 11.74
N TYR A 804 -17.42 -4.68 10.57
CA TYR A 804 -18.60 -5.48 10.31
C TYR A 804 -18.24 -6.95 10.13
N ALA A 805 -19.11 -7.80 10.65
CA ALA A 805 -19.28 -9.17 10.21
C ALA A 805 -20.72 -9.32 9.71
N ILE A 806 -20.89 -9.51 8.41
CA ILE A 806 -22.20 -9.69 7.77
C ILE A 806 -22.36 -11.16 7.39
N TYR A 807 -23.56 -11.66 7.61
CA TYR A 807 -23.95 -13.00 7.20
C TYR A 807 -24.89 -12.91 6.02
N ASP A 808 -24.40 -13.36 4.86
CA ASP A 808 -25.13 -13.33 3.61
C ASP A 808 -25.83 -14.67 3.36
N ASP A 809 -27.15 -14.68 3.55
CA ASP A 809 -28.04 -15.79 3.20
C ASP A 809 -28.87 -15.54 1.93
N SER A 810 -28.54 -14.51 1.15
CA SER A 810 -29.31 -14.11 -0.05
C SER A 810 -29.33 -15.16 -1.17
N SER A 811 -28.48 -16.19 -1.09
CA SER A 811 -28.49 -17.38 -1.96
C SER A 811 -29.64 -18.33 -1.64
N VAL A 812 -30.14 -18.29 -0.41
CA VAL A 812 -31.09 -19.28 0.08
C VAL A 812 -32.47 -18.99 -0.49
N THR A 813 -33.01 -19.96 -1.20
CA THR A 813 -34.37 -19.93 -1.75
C THR A 813 -35.19 -21.05 -1.15
N ALA A 814 -36.50 -20.86 -1.06
CA ALA A 814 -37.40 -21.88 -0.53
C ALA A 814 -38.72 -21.95 -1.30
N ILE A 815 -39.29 -23.15 -1.37
CA ILE A 815 -40.62 -23.42 -1.90
C ILE A 815 -41.50 -24.11 -0.85
N ASP A 816 -42.74 -23.65 -0.70
CA ASP A 816 -43.76 -24.34 0.12
C ASP A 816 -44.39 -25.47 -0.69
N THR A 817 -44.21 -26.70 -0.22
CA THR A 817 -44.68 -27.94 -0.83
C THR A 817 -46.05 -28.40 -0.31
N LYS A 818 -46.67 -27.67 0.63
CA LYS A 818 -48.02 -27.87 1.22
C LYS A 818 -48.44 -29.29 1.64
N GLY A 819 -47.51 -30.23 1.74
CA GLY A 819 -47.77 -31.59 2.22
C GLY A 819 -48.64 -32.44 1.26
N THR A 820 -48.00 -33.40 0.61
CA THR A 820 -48.51 -34.39 -0.36
C THR A 820 -48.62 -33.93 -1.83
N ASP A 821 -47.89 -34.68 -2.66
CA ASP A 821 -47.64 -34.65 -4.12
C ASP A 821 -48.85 -34.44 -5.07
N SER A 822 -50.08 -34.31 -4.57
CA SER A 822 -51.29 -34.29 -5.41
C SER A 822 -51.93 -32.91 -5.63
N THR A 823 -51.48 -31.88 -4.93
CA THR A 823 -51.90 -30.48 -5.14
C THR A 823 -50.75 -29.49 -4.89
N ALA A 824 -49.54 -29.81 -5.35
CA ALA A 824 -48.38 -28.92 -5.26
C ALA A 824 -48.72 -27.57 -5.92
N ASP A 825 -48.82 -26.54 -5.08
CA ASP A 825 -48.78 -25.14 -5.46
C ASP A 825 -47.43 -24.68 -4.92
N ASP A 826 -46.38 -24.92 -5.71
CA ASP A 826 -44.97 -24.62 -5.37
C ASP A 826 -44.76 -23.11 -5.35
N SER A 827 -45.34 -22.45 -4.36
CA SER A 827 -45.19 -21.01 -4.16
C SER A 827 -43.85 -20.74 -3.49
N SER A 828 -43.08 -19.81 -4.06
CA SER A 828 -41.84 -19.29 -3.45
C SER A 828 -42.12 -18.74 -2.06
N ALA A 829 -41.31 -19.13 -1.09
CA ALA A 829 -41.25 -18.51 0.23
C ALA A 829 -40.10 -17.50 0.26
N ILE A 830 -40.31 -16.36 0.94
CA ILE A 830 -39.27 -15.38 1.22
C ILE A 830 -38.41 -15.95 2.35
N ILE A 831 -37.08 -15.91 2.23
CA ILE A 831 -36.16 -16.37 3.29
C ILE A 831 -35.24 -15.23 3.73
N SER A 832 -34.73 -14.42 2.80
CA SER A 832 -33.86 -13.28 3.09
C SER A 832 -34.54 -11.94 2.79
N THR A 833 -34.12 -10.86 3.49
CA THR A 833 -34.66 -9.49 3.35
C THR A 833 -33.66 -8.44 2.88
N VAL A 834 -32.61 -8.86 2.18
CA VAL A 834 -31.57 -7.96 1.66
C VAL A 834 -32.13 -6.74 0.89
N PRO A 835 -31.45 -5.57 0.97
CA PRO A 835 -30.20 -5.32 1.68
C PRO A 835 -30.39 -5.19 3.19
N TYR A 836 -29.50 -5.82 3.96
CA TYR A 836 -29.42 -5.60 5.40
C TYR A 836 -28.85 -4.22 5.72
N LYS A 837 -29.14 -3.73 6.92
CA LYS A 837 -28.60 -2.50 7.49
C LYS A 837 -27.94 -2.81 8.83
N GLU A 838 -27.30 -1.81 9.43
CA GLU A 838 -26.79 -1.97 10.81
C GLU A 838 -27.89 -2.37 11.81
N ASP A 839 -29.15 -2.03 11.53
CA ASP A 839 -30.30 -2.37 12.35
C ASP A 839 -30.58 -3.88 12.41
N ASP A 840 -30.16 -4.60 11.36
CA ASP A 840 -30.26 -6.05 11.25
C ASP A 840 -29.01 -6.74 11.84
N LEU A 841 -28.03 -5.96 12.31
CA LEU A 841 -26.77 -6.44 12.89
C LEU A 841 -26.76 -6.18 14.41
N PHE A 842 -26.07 -7.07 15.12
CA PHE A 842 -25.91 -6.96 16.57
C PHE A 842 -24.70 -6.09 16.95
N ASN A 843 -24.90 -5.07 17.80
CA ASN A 843 -23.79 -4.23 18.27
C ASN A 843 -23.01 -4.90 19.41
N LEU A 844 -21.74 -5.22 19.16
CA LEU A 844 -20.84 -5.92 20.09
C LEU A 844 -19.69 -5.05 20.62
N THR A 845 -19.82 -3.73 20.56
CA THR A 845 -18.74 -2.78 20.91
C THR A 845 -18.18 -3.00 22.32
N CYS A 846 -19.03 -3.30 23.31
CA CYS A 846 -18.60 -3.53 24.70
C CYS A 846 -18.17 -4.97 24.99
N ASN A 847 -17.96 -5.78 23.94
CA ASN A 847 -17.53 -7.17 24.05
C ASN A 847 -18.47 -8.01 24.94
N ASP A 848 -19.78 -7.82 24.77
CA ASP A 848 -20.84 -8.37 25.64
C ASP A 848 -20.82 -9.90 25.75
N LEU A 849 -20.30 -10.59 24.74
CA LEU A 849 -20.23 -12.05 24.66
C LEU A 849 -18.99 -12.67 25.33
N ASP A 850 -18.00 -11.86 25.70
CA ASP A 850 -16.77 -12.33 26.34
C ASP A 850 -16.98 -12.67 27.82
N THR A 851 -16.13 -13.56 28.32
CA THR A 851 -15.99 -13.96 29.72
C THR A 851 -15.78 -12.76 30.66
N GLY A 852 -15.16 -11.68 30.20
CA GLY A 852 -14.93 -10.45 30.97
C GLY A 852 -16.12 -9.49 31.08
N SER A 853 -17.21 -9.70 30.34
CA SER A 853 -18.35 -8.77 30.34
C SER A 853 -19.21 -8.88 31.62
N LEU A 854 -19.88 -7.78 31.99
CA LEU A 854 -20.75 -7.68 33.17
C LEU A 854 -22.11 -8.39 33.00
N LEU A 855 -22.41 -8.92 31.80
CA LEU A 855 -23.64 -9.66 31.53
C LEU A 855 -23.62 -11.03 32.23
N THR A 856 -24.79 -11.47 32.69
CA THR A 856 -24.96 -12.80 33.26
C THR A 856 -24.86 -13.89 32.19
N ASP A 857 -24.56 -15.14 32.59
CA ASP A 857 -24.51 -16.27 31.66
C ASP A 857 -25.83 -16.49 30.90
N ALA A 858 -26.97 -16.18 31.54
CA ALA A 858 -28.28 -16.25 30.91
C ALA A 858 -28.45 -15.17 29.83
N GLN A 859 -28.05 -13.93 30.12
CA GLN A 859 -28.06 -12.86 29.10
C GLN A 859 -27.13 -13.18 27.94
N LYS A 860 -25.91 -13.69 28.22
CA LYS A 860 -24.98 -14.14 27.17
C LYS A 860 -25.52 -15.33 26.37
N PHE A 861 -26.37 -16.15 26.97
CA PHE A 861 -27.06 -17.23 26.25
C PHE A 861 -28.10 -16.65 25.31
N ASP A 862 -28.96 -15.76 25.79
CA ASP A 862 -29.98 -15.09 24.98
C ASP A 862 -29.33 -14.35 23.79
N LEU A 863 -28.27 -13.57 24.02
CA LEU A 863 -27.54 -12.88 22.94
C LEU A 863 -26.87 -13.82 21.92
N ARG A 864 -26.54 -15.06 22.31
CA ARG A 864 -25.99 -16.06 21.38
C ARG A 864 -27.09 -16.74 20.57
N GLU A 865 -28.30 -16.82 21.10
CA GLU A 865 -29.46 -17.30 20.35
C GLU A 865 -29.87 -16.25 19.31
N ASP A 866 -29.84 -14.96 19.64
CA ASP A 866 -30.09 -13.88 18.67
C ASP A 866 -29.06 -13.85 17.52
N LEU A 867 -27.86 -14.41 17.71
CA LEU A 867 -26.83 -14.55 16.64
C LEU A 867 -26.94 -15.87 15.87
N ARG A 868 -27.87 -16.76 16.23
CA ARG A 868 -28.10 -18.02 15.55
C ARG A 868 -29.33 -17.88 14.69
N GLU A 869 -29.20 -18.28 13.44
CA GLU A 869 -30.35 -18.39 12.56
C GLU A 869 -31.21 -19.60 12.95
N ASP A 870 -32.48 -19.35 13.25
CA ASP A 870 -33.53 -20.35 13.29
C ASP A 870 -34.58 -20.09 12.19
N PRO A 871 -34.95 -21.10 11.37
CA PRO A 871 -35.92 -20.87 10.30
C PRO A 871 -37.37 -20.81 10.81
N VAL A 872 -37.59 -20.86 12.12
CA VAL A 872 -38.92 -21.00 12.74
C VAL A 872 -39.03 -20.16 14.01
N TYR A 873 -39.97 -19.22 13.99
CA TYR A 873 -40.36 -18.50 15.19
C TYR A 873 -41.79 -18.86 15.63
N GLU A 874 -42.07 -18.67 16.93
CA GLU A 874 -43.40 -18.84 17.51
C GLU A 874 -44.08 -17.47 17.67
N PRO A 875 -45.00 -17.06 16.77
CA PRO A 875 -45.78 -15.85 16.97
C PRO A 875 -46.64 -15.98 18.22
N SER A 876 -47.06 -14.83 18.77
CA SER A 876 -47.96 -14.75 19.93
C SER A 876 -49.30 -15.55 19.79
N ALA A 877 -49.64 -16.02 18.59
CA ALA A 877 -50.78 -16.88 18.28
C ALA A 877 -50.50 -18.41 18.42
N GLY A 878 -49.26 -18.83 18.66
CA GLY A 878 -48.86 -20.22 18.93
C GLY A 878 -48.84 -21.15 17.71
N THR A 879 -48.58 -20.59 16.53
CA THR A 879 -48.44 -21.34 15.27
C THR A 879 -47.09 -21.06 14.64
N GLN A 880 -46.21 -22.05 14.59
CA GLN A 880 -44.92 -21.98 13.91
C GLN A 880 -45.05 -21.43 12.49
N ALA A 881 -44.25 -20.39 12.20
CA ALA A 881 -44.16 -19.77 10.89
C ALA A 881 -42.69 -19.70 10.46
N LEU A 882 -42.45 -19.59 9.16
CA LEU A 882 -41.10 -19.30 8.64
C LEU A 882 -40.65 -17.94 9.16
N GLU A 883 -39.45 -17.92 9.71
CA GLU A 883 -38.70 -16.71 10.04
C GLU A 883 -38.21 -16.10 8.72
N ASN A 884 -38.83 -14.99 8.34
CA ASN A 884 -38.48 -14.22 7.15
C ASN A 884 -39.17 -12.87 7.20
N GLY A 885 -38.64 -11.90 6.47
CA GLY A 885 -39.40 -10.68 6.17
C GLY A 885 -39.60 -9.83 7.42
N ILE A 886 -40.87 -9.54 7.71
CA ILE A 886 -41.28 -8.83 8.92
C ILE A 886 -41.18 -9.68 10.20
N ASN A 887 -40.85 -10.97 10.05
CA ASN A 887 -40.75 -11.92 11.15
C ASN A 887 -39.30 -12.29 11.48
N GLU A 888 -38.33 -11.71 10.79
CA GLU A 888 -36.91 -11.81 11.13
C GLU A 888 -36.69 -11.32 12.56
N ASN A 889 -36.13 -12.16 13.42
CA ASN A 889 -35.84 -11.82 14.81
C ASN A 889 -34.40 -12.12 15.23
N ASP A 890 -33.61 -12.73 14.36
CA ASP A 890 -32.19 -12.95 14.50
C ASP A 890 -31.34 -11.83 13.88
N ALA A 891 -30.06 -11.81 14.25
CA ALA A 891 -29.09 -10.88 13.73
C ALA A 891 -28.42 -11.47 12.49
N LYS A 892 -28.45 -10.73 11.38
CA LYS A 892 -27.75 -11.07 10.13
C LYS A 892 -26.26 -10.72 10.16
N GLY A 893 -25.69 -10.67 11.36
CA GLY A 893 -24.31 -10.30 11.62
C GLY A 893 -24.12 -9.50 12.89
N TRP A 894 -22.95 -8.90 13.02
CA TRP A 894 -22.61 -8.03 14.12
C TRP A 894 -21.63 -6.96 13.68
N TYR A 895 -21.50 -5.92 14.50
CA TYR A 895 -20.49 -4.89 14.28
C TYR A 895 -19.92 -4.39 15.60
N ILE A 896 -18.74 -3.77 15.51
CA ILE A 896 -18.14 -3.01 16.60
C ILE A 896 -17.90 -1.57 16.16
N VAL A 897 -18.10 -0.63 17.07
CA VAL A 897 -17.79 0.78 16.89
C VAL A 897 -16.38 1.02 17.41
N PHE A 898 -15.53 1.62 16.57
CA PHE A 898 -14.21 2.05 17.04
C PHE A 898 -14.34 3.28 17.93
N GLN A 899 -13.52 3.35 18.98
CA GLN A 899 -13.32 4.60 19.71
C GLN A 899 -12.32 5.41 18.92
N ASP A 900 -12.77 6.56 18.42
CA ASP A 900 -11.91 7.55 17.77
C ASP A 900 -10.89 8.14 18.76
#